data_AF-A0A2V5E5H7-F1
#
_entry.id   AF-A0A2V5E5H7-F1
#
_cell.length_a   1.000
_cell.length_b   1.000
_cell.length_c   1.000
_cell.angle_alpha   90.00
_cell.angle_beta   90.00
_cell.angle_gamma   90.00
#
_symmetry.space_group_name_H-M   'P 1'
#
loop_
_entity.id
_entity.type
_entity.pdbx_description
1 polymer ?
#
loop_
_entity_poly.entity_id
_entity_poly.type
_entity_poly.pdbx_seq_one_letter_code
_entity_poly.pdbx_strand_id
1 'polypeptide(L)'
;MSDSKAYSASERVRKAYLRSLADHKPHLDPRIHSGMEDLVIDGSMLADPPSGLVYRKFTIEESGGPADPALPFVLSVPLWVRTREDTLRIEHSRDGATWTTVYEKVGDFREPGTPDPYPVVIPKDQDALRVDGTHHFRSWVMNINGDTSWSGPLTLIFDRNPPYSHAAPPKFPDIPVVTDESLKVGAKLKLPAYSSWAEGDQVLVYWMSRLPDKVEDLDPPIVALPTTGADQELSIPEDKIRAVGDGGVYALYLLVDKALNISALSVWTSIPVALGELPATFDDPVVPLATAADGFLIDQADAHLGVEVWVPWQEHMKATDTVVVSWGGIALPAETVGSATKENIPVKVSDEVLLRAYGNNKGPLPTTVSYVLMRGTHPVGGADTDINVDFETMDPGGPDPEWPLPIHPGLKEVVVKGRGGTSDDNELNADDAGLIADLEIELYSFVEEDDELEFYWAGEPAATYTVSGTDSPGDTVSVEVPWAVIEKGGNGPAILVDYLASRPGVHNPVRSKVTPVSVDAITITPVAATFEHLVNGRVTCTSIQRSNDHADGPAVEVLIPDLTEYYQFSPFTQIQAKWWVYRGESDDLGFDEIDAVTLDIPIAIDSEHPITGFTWRIPYETNVLPTHEGNSDPRFNSSRANVQYTLKTAKGDIPSIEAKVELSFMPPSGVCDPQGGGI
;
A
#
# COMPACT_ATOMS: atom_id res chain seq x y z
N MET A 1 31.86 42.34 99.56
CA MET A 1 32.71 42.80 100.68
C MET A 1 33.99 41.98 100.67
N SER A 2 35.10 42.68 100.92
CA SER A 2 36.52 42.28 100.98
C SER A 2 36.83 40.88 101.55
N ASP A 3 37.83 40.19 100.98
CA ASP A 3 39.10 39.97 101.70
C ASP A 3 40.23 39.38 100.85
N SER A 4 41.23 40.21 100.57
CA SER A 4 42.52 39.83 100.00
C SER A 4 43.47 39.37 101.12
N LYS A 5 43.74 38.07 101.23
CA LYS A 5 44.90 37.59 102.01
C LYS A 5 46.17 37.71 101.18
N ALA A 6 47.05 38.64 101.57
CA ALA A 6 48.37 38.79 100.99
C ALA A 6 49.28 37.61 101.41
N TYR A 7 49.72 36.82 100.43
CA TYR A 7 50.63 35.68 100.63
C TYR A 7 52.04 36.14 101.08
N SER A 8 52.69 35.30 101.90
CA SER A 8 54.04 35.55 102.42
C SER A 8 55.11 35.57 101.31
N ALA A 9 56.27 36.21 101.58
CA ALA A 9 57.35 36.32 100.59
C ALA A 9 57.89 34.95 100.11
N SER A 10 57.94 33.96 101.00
CA SER A 10 58.32 32.57 100.69
C SER A 10 57.31 31.84 99.82
N GLU A 11 56.01 32.09 99.99
CA GLU A 11 54.96 31.53 99.11
C GLU A 11 55.01 32.12 97.71
N ARG A 12 55.38 33.41 97.59
CA ARG A 12 55.55 34.06 96.28
C ARG A 12 56.71 33.46 95.48
N VAL A 13 57.83 33.15 96.14
CA VAL A 13 58.99 32.51 95.47
C VAL A 13 58.66 31.06 95.07
N ARG A 14 57.96 30.29 95.91
CA ARG A 14 57.54 28.92 95.57
C ARG A 14 56.50 28.88 94.46
N LYS A 15 55.54 29.83 94.44
CA LYS A 15 54.61 30.01 93.31
C LYS A 15 55.31 30.50 92.04
N ALA A 16 56.34 31.33 92.14
CA ALA A 16 57.12 31.78 90.99
C ALA A 16 57.96 30.64 90.39
N TYR A 17 58.55 29.77 91.21
CA TYR A 17 59.26 28.58 90.76
C TYR A 17 58.31 27.54 90.13
N LEU A 18 57.14 27.29 90.75
CA LEU A 18 56.11 26.42 90.18
C LEU A 18 55.46 27.01 88.92
N ARG A 19 55.34 28.33 88.81
CA ARG A 19 54.98 29.00 87.54
C ARG A 19 56.08 28.84 86.50
N SER A 20 57.36 28.98 86.85
CA SER A 20 58.44 28.77 85.89
C SER A 20 58.54 27.32 85.38
N LEU A 21 58.14 26.34 86.19
CA LEU A 21 58.01 24.93 85.79
C LEU A 21 56.74 24.67 84.95
N ALA A 22 55.65 25.41 85.18
CA ALA A 22 54.45 25.36 84.34
C ALA A 22 54.66 26.08 82.98
N ASP A 23 55.44 27.16 82.96
CA ASP A 23 55.80 27.95 81.78
C ASP A 23 56.90 27.27 80.91
N HIS A 24 57.48 26.15 81.36
CA HIS A 24 58.46 25.34 80.62
C HIS A 24 57.91 24.00 80.09
N LYS A 25 56.59 23.79 80.07
CA LYS A 25 56.04 22.77 79.17
C LYS A 25 56.21 23.30 77.74
N PRO A 26 56.88 22.56 76.82
CA PRO A 26 56.89 22.96 75.43
C PRO A 26 55.44 23.11 75.00
N HIS A 27 55.10 24.29 74.45
CA HIS A 27 53.85 24.51 73.75
C HIS A 27 53.79 23.54 72.57
N LEU A 28 53.32 22.32 72.83
CA LEU A 28 52.81 21.44 71.79
C LEU A 28 51.67 22.21 71.13
N ASP A 29 51.78 22.36 69.82
CA ASP A 29 50.70 22.86 68.98
C ASP A 29 49.40 22.17 69.40
N PRO A 30 48.30 22.90 69.65
CA PRO A 30 47.02 22.30 70.04
C PRO A 30 46.46 21.28 69.02
N ARG A 31 47.08 21.14 67.84
CA ARG A 31 46.84 20.11 66.83
C ARG A 31 47.57 18.78 67.05
N ILE A 32 48.43 18.66 68.07
CA ILE A 32 49.21 17.43 68.32
C ILE A 32 48.54 16.62 69.44
N HIS A 33 47.68 15.68 69.05
CA HIS A 33 47.04 14.70 69.92
C HIS A 33 47.98 13.51 70.23
N SER A 34 47.70 12.74 71.28
CA SER A 34 48.47 11.53 71.65
C SER A 34 48.25 10.32 70.72
N GLY A 35 47.68 10.55 69.53
CA GLY A 35 47.31 9.60 68.50
C GLY A 35 46.93 10.35 67.21
N MET A 36 46.74 9.63 66.10
CA MET A 36 46.28 10.27 64.86
C MET A 36 44.79 10.61 64.95
N GLU A 37 44.40 11.74 64.36
CA GLU A 37 42.98 12.05 64.15
C GLU A 37 42.34 11.05 63.17
N ASP A 38 41.02 10.89 63.28
CA ASP A 38 40.26 9.94 62.46
C ASP A 38 40.29 10.30 60.98
N LEU A 39 40.26 9.27 60.12
CA LEU A 39 40.14 9.48 58.68
C LEU A 39 38.91 10.31 58.35
N VAL A 40 39.06 11.23 57.40
CA VAL A 40 37.98 12.08 56.91
C VAL A 40 37.54 11.60 55.53
N ILE A 41 36.23 11.45 55.36
CA ILE A 41 35.59 11.21 54.07
C ILE A 41 34.82 12.47 53.65
N ASP A 42 34.88 12.83 52.36
CA ASP A 42 34.07 13.92 51.83
C ASP A 42 32.59 13.55 51.92
N GLY A 43 31.77 14.42 52.53
CA GLY A 43 30.34 14.18 52.69
C GLY A 43 29.59 13.99 51.37
N SER A 44 30.11 14.48 50.24
CA SER A 44 29.54 14.25 48.91
C SER A 44 29.66 12.78 48.43
N MET A 45 30.51 11.98 49.07
CA MET A 45 30.59 10.54 48.84
C MET A 45 29.57 9.73 49.64
N LEU A 46 28.96 10.34 50.66
CA LEU A 46 28.05 9.66 51.56
C LEU A 46 26.60 9.82 51.09
N ALA A 47 25.97 8.69 50.78
CA ALA A 47 24.54 8.57 50.60
C ALA A 47 23.76 8.82 51.91
N ASP A 48 24.38 8.49 53.04
CA ASP A 48 23.81 8.70 54.36
C ASP A 48 24.91 9.00 55.39
N PRO A 49 25.18 10.28 55.68
CA PRO A 49 26.27 10.66 56.58
C PRO A 49 26.21 10.03 57.98
N PRO A 50 25.04 9.89 58.64
CA PRO A 50 24.96 9.26 59.97
C PRO A 50 25.34 7.78 60.01
N SER A 51 25.05 7.00 58.96
CA SER A 51 25.37 5.56 58.91
C SER A 51 26.71 5.28 58.23
N GLY A 52 27.26 6.25 57.48
CA GLY A 52 28.45 6.08 56.66
C GLY A 52 28.18 5.33 55.36
N LEU A 53 26.92 5.25 54.89
CA LEU A 53 26.59 4.65 53.60
C LEU A 53 27.22 5.48 52.46
N VAL A 54 27.98 4.81 51.60
CA VAL A 54 28.67 5.44 50.47
C VAL A 54 27.84 5.28 49.21
N TYR A 55 27.75 6.32 48.38
CA TYR A 55 27.11 6.20 47.07
C TYR A 55 27.82 5.15 46.20
N ARG A 56 27.04 4.33 45.50
CA ARG A 56 27.50 3.26 44.61
C ARG A 56 28.62 3.69 43.65
N LYS A 57 28.49 4.88 43.05
CA LYS A 57 29.48 5.42 42.08
C LYS A 57 30.91 5.47 42.63
N PHE A 58 31.10 5.55 43.94
CA PHE A 58 32.43 5.51 44.57
C PHE A 58 32.89 4.10 44.96
N THR A 59 32.00 3.10 45.01
CA THR A 59 32.32 1.74 45.46
C THR A 59 32.52 0.73 44.32
N ILE A 60 32.10 1.05 43.09
CA ILE A 60 32.23 0.22 41.88
C ILE A 60 33.53 0.51 41.11
N GLU A 61 34.06 -0.49 40.39
CA GLU A 61 35.28 -0.35 39.59
C GLU A 61 35.00 0.13 38.15
N GLU A 62 33.98 -0.44 37.52
CA GLU A 62 33.63 -0.18 36.13
C GLU A 62 32.35 0.65 36.04
N SER A 63 32.32 1.57 35.08
CA SER A 63 31.14 2.39 34.81
C SER A 63 30.11 1.58 34.03
N GLY A 64 28.84 1.66 34.46
CA GLY A 64 27.70 1.14 33.69
C GLY A 64 27.26 2.06 32.55
N GLY A 65 27.94 3.20 32.33
CA GLY A 65 27.60 4.20 31.32
C GLY A 65 27.56 5.62 31.89
N PRO A 66 27.17 6.64 31.08
CA PRO A 66 27.15 8.04 31.51
C PRO A 66 26.26 8.33 32.72
N ALA A 67 25.17 7.56 32.88
CA ALA A 67 24.25 7.65 34.01
C ALA A 67 24.73 6.90 35.26
N ASP A 68 25.80 6.08 35.14
CA ASP A 68 26.35 5.24 36.21
C ASP A 68 27.90 5.26 36.19
N PRO A 69 28.52 6.39 36.55
CA PRO A 69 29.97 6.56 36.50
C PRO A 69 30.69 5.86 37.65
N ALA A 70 31.88 5.31 37.39
CA ALA A 70 32.80 4.86 38.43
C ALA A 70 33.78 5.98 38.82
N LEU A 71 33.66 6.50 40.03
CA LEU A 71 34.46 7.61 40.56
C LEU A 71 35.52 7.13 41.58
N PRO A 72 36.63 7.86 41.76
CA PRO A 72 37.66 7.51 42.75
C PRO A 72 37.12 7.53 44.19
N PHE A 73 37.41 6.49 44.96
CA PHE A 73 37.13 6.46 46.40
C PHE A 73 38.31 7.05 47.18
N VAL A 74 38.10 8.18 47.85
CA VAL A 74 39.19 8.96 48.47
C VAL A 74 39.00 9.07 49.97
N LEU A 75 39.97 8.66 50.76
CA LEU A 75 40.02 8.90 52.20
C LEU A 75 41.11 9.92 52.50
N SER A 76 40.79 10.92 53.32
CA SER A 76 41.71 12.00 53.66
C SER A 76 42.31 11.76 55.04
N VAL A 77 43.63 11.70 55.10
CA VAL A 77 44.40 11.52 56.34
C VAL A 77 44.69 12.88 56.94
N PRO A 78 44.18 13.20 58.14
CA PRO A 78 44.47 14.47 58.81
C PRO A 78 45.97 14.66 59.08
N LEU A 79 46.36 15.87 59.42
CA LEU A 79 47.75 16.22 59.71
C LEU A 79 48.37 15.31 60.78
N TRP A 80 49.54 14.73 60.47
CA TRP A 80 50.41 14.07 61.44
C TRP A 80 51.78 14.75 61.48
N VAL A 81 52.61 14.38 62.45
CA VAL A 81 54.00 14.87 62.55
C VAL A 81 54.84 14.18 61.46
N ARG A 82 55.04 14.89 60.34
CA ARG A 82 55.70 14.36 59.14
C ARG A 82 57.23 14.35 59.29
N THR A 83 57.90 13.24 58.95
CA THR A 83 59.37 13.16 58.93
C THR A 83 59.93 13.09 57.50
N ARG A 84 61.26 12.96 57.36
CA ARG A 84 61.93 12.89 56.04
C ARG A 84 61.60 11.63 55.25
N GLU A 85 61.05 10.64 55.93
CA GLU A 85 60.55 9.41 55.34
C GLU A 85 59.54 8.82 56.33
N ASP A 86 58.27 8.80 55.94
CA ASP A 86 57.22 8.12 56.68
C ASP A 86 56.64 6.99 55.80
N THR A 87 56.19 5.90 56.43
CA THR A 87 55.35 4.89 55.79
C THR A 87 53.90 5.14 56.18
N LEU A 88 53.09 5.61 55.24
CA LEU A 88 51.65 5.77 55.41
C LEU A 88 50.92 4.54 54.88
N ARG A 89 50.08 3.94 55.72
CA ARG A 89 49.15 2.87 55.35
C ARG A 89 47.71 3.29 55.62
N ILE A 90 46.82 2.86 54.73
CA ILE A 90 45.40 2.72 55.07
C ILE A 90 45.16 1.25 55.32
N GLU A 91 44.62 0.94 56.48
CA GLU A 91 44.24 -0.41 56.86
C GLU A 91 42.72 -0.55 56.84
N HIS A 92 42.26 -1.70 56.35
CA HIS A 92 40.86 -2.10 56.27
C HIS A 92 40.59 -3.29 57.19
N SER A 93 39.39 -3.31 57.76
CA SER A 93 38.87 -4.40 58.56
C SER A 93 37.37 -4.60 58.33
N ARG A 94 36.91 -5.85 58.47
CA ARG A 94 35.48 -6.23 58.42
C ARG A 94 34.84 -6.38 59.79
N ASP A 95 35.65 -6.69 60.80
CA ASP A 95 35.23 -6.95 62.19
C ASP A 95 35.70 -5.85 63.16
N GLY A 96 36.48 -4.88 62.67
CA GLY A 96 37.12 -3.84 63.48
C GLY A 96 38.31 -4.33 64.31
N ALA A 97 38.68 -5.61 64.19
CA ALA A 97 39.70 -6.27 65.02
C ALA A 97 40.89 -6.75 64.18
N THR A 98 40.64 -7.36 63.02
CA THR A 98 41.66 -7.87 62.10
C THR A 98 41.88 -6.87 60.98
N TRP A 99 43.08 -6.31 60.91
CA TRP A 99 43.42 -5.21 60.01
C TRP A 99 44.35 -5.68 58.90
N THR A 100 44.04 -5.28 57.66
CA THR A 100 44.81 -5.59 56.46
C THR A 100 45.15 -4.30 55.72
N THR A 101 46.36 -4.20 55.18
CA THR A 101 46.78 -2.99 54.45
C THR A 101 46.15 -2.97 53.06
N VAL A 102 45.40 -1.91 52.75
CA VAL A 102 44.77 -1.69 51.43
C VAL A 102 45.45 -0.58 50.63
N TYR A 103 46.26 0.24 51.28
CA TYR A 103 47.10 1.23 50.62
C TYR A 103 48.40 1.37 51.42
N GLU A 104 49.52 1.49 50.72
CA GLU A 104 50.81 1.81 51.33
C GLU A 104 51.55 2.83 50.45
N LYS A 105 52.13 3.84 51.08
CA LYS A 105 53.06 4.77 50.45
C LYS A 105 54.19 5.12 51.40
N VAL A 106 55.41 5.00 50.91
CA VAL A 106 56.62 5.46 51.60
C VAL A 106 57.14 6.71 50.90
N GLY A 107 57.46 7.76 51.66
CA GLY A 107 58.03 8.98 51.08
C GLY A 107 58.22 10.13 52.06
N ASP A 108 58.76 11.24 51.54
CA ASP A 108 58.86 12.51 52.28
C ASP A 108 57.57 13.31 52.10
N PHE A 109 56.79 13.48 53.17
CA PHE A 109 55.52 14.21 53.13
C PHE A 109 55.65 15.70 53.53
N ARG A 110 56.89 16.20 53.70
CA ARG A 110 57.16 17.58 54.14
C ARG A 110 57.27 18.57 52.98
N GLU A 111 57.17 18.11 51.74
CA GLU A 111 57.31 18.97 50.57
C GLU A 111 56.28 20.12 50.58
N PRO A 112 56.69 21.37 50.29
CA PRO A 112 55.78 22.50 50.19
C PRO A 112 54.69 22.22 49.14
N GLY A 113 53.42 22.36 49.54
CA GLY A 113 52.27 22.06 48.70
C GLY A 113 51.67 20.65 48.88
N THR A 114 52.23 19.81 49.77
CA THR A 114 51.58 18.56 50.17
C THR A 114 50.22 18.86 50.82
N PRO A 115 49.10 18.33 50.30
CA PRO A 115 47.78 18.63 50.83
C PRO A 115 47.62 18.28 52.32
N ASP A 116 46.75 19.05 52.99
CA ASP A 116 46.34 18.81 54.37
C ASP A 116 44.83 19.08 54.49
N PRO A 117 44.00 18.05 54.77
CA PRO A 117 44.36 16.64 54.95
C PRO A 117 44.91 15.99 53.67
N TYR A 118 45.72 14.93 53.80
CA TYR A 118 46.37 14.24 52.68
C TYR A 118 45.40 13.22 52.01
N PRO A 119 45.07 13.38 50.73
CA PRO A 119 44.12 12.49 50.06
C PRO A 119 44.76 11.17 49.65
N VAL A 120 44.09 10.06 49.95
CA VAL A 120 44.46 8.71 49.54
C VAL A 120 43.35 8.12 48.67
N VAL A 121 43.67 7.82 47.41
CA VAL A 121 42.78 7.05 46.53
C VAL A 121 42.93 5.58 46.89
N ILE A 122 41.86 4.98 47.39
CA ILE A 122 41.85 3.58 47.80
C ILE A 122 41.67 2.68 46.56
N PRO A 123 42.54 1.68 46.34
CA PRO A 123 42.37 0.71 45.26
C PRO A 123 41.16 -0.18 45.53
N LYS A 124 40.11 -0.06 44.70
CA LYS A 124 38.83 -0.76 44.89
C LYS A 124 38.85 -2.22 44.43
N ASP A 125 39.86 -2.59 43.66
CA ASP A 125 40.08 -3.90 43.01
C ASP A 125 40.42 -5.04 43.97
N GLN A 126 40.65 -4.72 45.25
CA GLN A 126 41.01 -5.70 46.27
C GLN A 126 39.80 -6.51 46.74
N ASP A 127 39.94 -7.83 46.81
CA ASP A 127 38.87 -8.77 47.20
C ASP A 127 38.15 -8.37 48.51
N ALA A 128 38.90 -7.86 49.50
CA ALA A 128 38.36 -7.43 50.79
C ALA A 128 37.37 -6.25 50.68
N LEU A 129 37.50 -5.44 49.63
CA LEU A 129 36.65 -4.28 49.35
C LEU A 129 35.51 -4.60 48.38
N ARG A 130 35.58 -5.71 47.63
CA ARG A 130 34.53 -6.13 46.66
C ARG A 130 33.27 -6.70 47.31
N VAL A 131 33.33 -7.02 48.60
CA VAL A 131 32.19 -7.58 49.35
C VAL A 131 31.38 -6.46 49.99
N ASP A 132 30.06 -6.48 49.88
CA ASP A 132 29.18 -5.47 50.49
C ASP A 132 29.05 -5.63 52.02
N GLY A 133 28.55 -4.60 52.69
CA GLY A 133 28.35 -4.53 54.14
C GLY A 133 29.22 -3.47 54.81
N THR A 134 29.53 -3.68 56.10
CA THR A 134 30.31 -2.74 56.91
C THR A 134 31.82 -2.89 56.66
N HIS A 135 32.49 -1.77 56.41
CA HIS A 135 33.93 -1.63 56.25
C HIS A 135 34.46 -0.64 57.30
N HIS A 136 35.53 -1.02 57.99
CA HIS A 136 36.26 -0.14 58.88
C HIS A 136 37.60 0.24 58.25
N PHE A 137 37.93 1.53 58.27
CA PHE A 137 39.20 2.06 57.76
C PHE A 137 39.94 2.80 58.87
N ARG A 138 41.26 2.68 58.93
CA ARG A 138 42.10 3.53 59.78
C ARG A 138 43.38 3.91 59.07
N SER A 139 43.94 5.05 59.44
CA SER A 139 45.31 5.39 59.06
C SER A 139 46.29 4.72 60.01
N TRP A 140 47.43 4.29 59.48
CA TRP A 140 48.58 3.83 60.24
C TRP A 140 49.82 4.49 59.64
N VAL A 141 50.62 5.13 60.48
CA VAL A 141 51.85 5.82 60.06
C VAL A 141 53.02 5.31 60.89
N MET A 142 54.13 5.02 60.23
CA MET A 142 55.42 4.76 60.86
C MET A 142 56.43 5.81 60.43
N ASN A 143 57.08 6.45 61.41
CA ASN A 143 58.12 7.43 61.16
C ASN A 143 59.49 6.76 60.90
N ILE A 144 60.48 7.56 60.54
CA ILE A 144 61.85 7.06 60.28
C ILE A 144 62.57 6.43 61.50
N ASN A 145 62.09 6.70 62.73
CA ASN A 145 62.66 6.10 63.94
C ASN A 145 62.00 4.75 64.29
N GLY A 146 60.98 4.33 63.54
CA GLY A 146 60.22 3.11 63.77
C GLY A 146 59.05 3.27 64.75
N ASP A 147 58.72 4.50 65.19
CA ASP A 147 57.53 4.73 66.01
C ASP A 147 56.28 4.68 65.12
N THR A 148 55.25 3.98 65.60
CA THR A 148 53.99 3.79 64.88
C THR A 148 52.86 4.53 65.58
N SER A 149 51.93 5.08 64.81
CA SER A 149 50.67 5.65 65.30
C SER A 149 49.53 5.27 64.35
N TRP A 150 48.31 5.21 64.88
CA TRP A 150 47.12 4.93 64.08
C TRP A 150 45.95 5.79 64.54
N SER A 151 44.97 5.96 63.65
CA SER A 151 43.71 6.65 63.96
C SER A 151 42.66 5.71 64.54
N GLY A 152 41.55 6.26 65.01
CA GLY A 152 40.34 5.48 65.25
C GLY A 152 39.76 4.92 63.94
N PRO A 153 38.85 3.93 64.05
CA PRO A 153 38.20 3.32 62.89
C PRO A 153 37.08 4.22 62.32
N LEU A 154 37.21 4.62 61.06
CA LEU A 154 36.13 5.18 60.25
C LEU A 154 35.24 4.03 59.74
N THR A 155 33.97 4.04 60.10
CA THR A 155 33.01 3.01 59.67
C THR A 155 32.23 3.50 58.45
N LEU A 156 32.22 2.70 57.39
CA LEU A 156 31.50 2.96 56.14
C LEU A 156 30.70 1.72 55.74
N ILE A 157 29.60 1.92 55.01
CA ILE A 157 28.78 0.83 54.47
C ILE A 157 28.86 0.88 52.95
N PHE A 158 29.22 -0.24 52.35
CA PHE A 158 29.20 -0.43 50.90
C PHE A 158 27.98 -1.26 50.54
N ASP A 159 27.15 -0.71 49.67
CA ASP A 159 25.99 -1.39 49.09
C ASP A 159 26.03 -1.21 47.57
N ARG A 160 26.17 -2.32 46.85
CA ARG A 160 26.21 -2.35 45.39
C ARG A 160 25.04 -3.13 44.82
N ASN A 161 24.18 -3.67 45.67
CA ASN A 161 23.14 -4.60 45.27
C ASN A 161 21.82 -3.84 45.09
N PRO A 162 21.32 -3.67 43.86
CA PRO A 162 20.08 -2.94 43.65
C PRO A 162 18.87 -3.67 44.25
N PRO A 163 17.73 -2.97 44.42
CA PRO A 163 16.46 -3.62 44.70
C PRO A 163 16.22 -4.78 43.74
N TYR A 164 15.70 -5.90 44.26
CA TYR A 164 15.56 -7.18 43.53
C TYR A 164 16.85 -7.84 43.03
N SER A 165 18.05 -7.35 43.39
CA SER A 165 19.33 -7.98 43.04
C SER A 165 19.47 -8.28 41.55
N HIS A 166 19.16 -7.28 40.72
CA HIS A 166 19.12 -7.34 39.25
C HIS A 166 18.00 -8.17 38.62
N ALA A 167 17.15 -8.85 39.40
CA ALA A 167 15.93 -9.45 38.88
C ALA A 167 14.92 -8.36 38.50
N ALA A 168 14.13 -8.61 37.46
CA ALA A 168 13.06 -7.72 37.04
C ALA A 168 11.97 -7.64 38.14
N PRO A 169 11.63 -6.44 38.63
CA PRO A 169 10.50 -6.26 39.54
C PRO A 169 9.17 -6.71 38.90
N PRO A 170 8.18 -7.12 39.71
CA PRO A 170 6.86 -7.51 39.20
C PRO A 170 6.15 -6.34 38.52
N LYS A 171 5.26 -6.65 37.56
CA LYS A 171 4.45 -5.62 36.89
C LYS A 171 3.47 -4.93 37.83
N PHE A 172 2.99 -3.75 37.44
CA PHE A 172 1.81 -3.17 38.08
C PHE A 172 0.61 -4.13 37.90
N PRO A 173 -0.30 -4.23 38.90
CA PRO A 173 -1.57 -4.92 38.72
C PRO A 173 -2.33 -4.38 37.49
N ASP A 174 -3.19 -5.20 36.90
CA ASP A 174 -3.97 -4.79 35.74
C ASP A 174 -4.89 -3.62 36.10
N ILE A 175 -4.89 -2.59 35.25
CA ILE A 175 -5.64 -1.34 35.46
C ILE A 175 -6.81 -1.34 34.48
N PRO A 176 -8.00 -0.89 34.90
CA PRO A 176 -9.13 -0.70 33.98
C PRO A 176 -8.78 0.30 32.87
N VAL A 177 -9.58 0.32 31.81
CA VAL A 177 -9.45 1.31 30.73
C VAL A 177 -9.43 2.73 31.28
N VAL A 178 -8.52 3.55 30.75
CA VAL A 178 -8.42 4.97 31.09
C VAL A 178 -9.21 5.78 30.08
N THR A 179 -10.40 6.25 30.49
CA THR A 179 -11.25 7.19 29.77
C THR A 179 -11.28 8.57 30.44
N ASP A 180 -11.87 9.57 29.80
CA ASP A 180 -12.07 10.89 30.40
C ASP A 180 -12.90 10.83 31.71
N GLU A 181 -13.85 9.88 31.84
CA GLU A 181 -14.56 9.62 33.10
C GLU A 181 -13.62 9.12 34.20
N SER A 182 -12.74 8.18 33.87
CA SER A 182 -11.77 7.63 34.83
C SER A 182 -10.76 8.69 35.28
N LEU A 183 -10.36 9.60 34.38
CA LEU A 183 -9.42 10.68 34.67
C LEU A 183 -9.99 11.71 35.64
N LYS A 184 -11.32 11.96 35.64
CA LYS A 184 -11.98 12.84 36.63
C LYS A 184 -11.79 12.35 38.07
N VAL A 185 -11.60 11.04 38.27
CA VAL A 185 -11.35 10.42 39.58
C VAL A 185 -9.85 10.35 39.90
N GLY A 186 -8.99 10.51 38.88
CA GLY A 186 -7.54 10.44 38.95
C GLY A 186 -7.02 9.03 38.64
N ALA A 187 -6.11 8.92 37.66
CA ALA A 187 -5.46 7.67 37.33
C ALA A 187 -4.45 7.27 38.43
N LYS A 188 -4.53 6.02 38.88
CA LYS A 188 -3.69 5.48 39.95
C LYS A 188 -3.05 4.17 39.52
N LEU A 189 -1.76 4.04 39.79
CA LEU A 189 -1.03 2.78 39.74
C LEU A 189 -0.81 2.26 41.16
N LYS A 190 -0.78 0.95 41.33
CA LYS A 190 -0.46 0.33 42.63
C LYS A 190 0.91 -0.30 42.56
N LEU A 191 1.92 0.34 43.15
CA LEU A 191 3.25 -0.23 43.30
C LEU A 191 3.17 -1.44 44.25
N PRO A 192 3.59 -2.65 43.80
CA PRO A 192 3.61 -3.82 44.67
C PRO A 192 4.61 -3.67 45.82
N ALA A 193 4.26 -4.23 46.98
CA ALA A 193 5.21 -4.37 48.09
C ALA A 193 6.45 -5.19 47.68
N TYR A 194 7.61 -4.84 48.25
CA TYR A 194 8.86 -5.57 48.02
C TYR A 194 9.71 -5.65 49.29
N SER A 195 10.34 -6.79 49.51
CA SER A 195 11.02 -7.12 50.77
C SER A 195 12.42 -6.55 50.90
N SER A 196 13.05 -6.12 49.80
CA SER A 196 14.39 -5.52 49.79
C SER A 196 14.37 -4.01 50.04
N TRP A 197 13.27 -3.47 50.56
CA TRP A 197 13.10 -2.04 50.78
C TRP A 197 13.90 -1.52 51.98
N ALA A 198 14.46 -0.32 51.84
CA ALA A 198 15.02 0.48 52.91
C ALA A 198 14.52 1.93 52.88
N GLU A 199 14.57 2.60 54.03
CA GLU A 199 14.22 4.03 54.10
C GLU A 199 15.19 4.85 53.23
N GLY A 200 14.63 5.60 52.27
CA GLY A 200 15.38 6.36 51.27
C GLY A 200 15.19 5.85 49.84
N ASP A 201 14.65 4.64 49.66
CA ASP A 201 14.36 4.09 48.34
C ASP A 201 13.27 4.89 47.62
N GLN A 202 13.44 5.11 46.31
CA GLN A 202 12.55 5.87 45.44
C GLN A 202 12.05 5.01 44.28
N VAL A 203 10.83 5.30 43.83
CA VAL A 203 10.26 4.74 42.60
C VAL A 203 10.24 5.80 41.52
N LEU A 204 10.69 5.41 40.33
CA LEU A 204 10.59 6.18 39.10
C LEU A 204 9.60 5.48 38.19
N VAL A 205 8.48 6.13 37.86
CA VAL A 205 7.43 5.57 37.02
C VAL A 205 7.52 6.16 35.62
N TYR A 206 7.31 5.32 34.62
CA TYR A 206 7.29 5.69 33.22
C TYR A 206 5.97 5.27 32.59
N TRP A 207 5.48 6.11 31.67
CA TRP A 207 4.21 5.97 30.96
C TRP A 207 4.44 6.30 29.50
N MET A 208 4.33 5.31 28.62
CA MET A 208 4.89 5.41 27.27
C MET A 208 4.11 4.59 26.24
N SER A 209 4.06 5.09 25.01
CA SER A 209 3.40 4.42 23.87
C SER A 209 4.28 3.37 23.18
N ARG A 210 5.57 3.30 23.52
CA ARG A 210 6.53 2.31 23.00
C ARG A 210 7.40 1.79 24.12
N LEU A 211 7.73 0.51 24.09
CA LEU A 211 8.70 -0.06 25.03
C LEU A 211 10.13 0.37 24.64
N PRO A 212 10.99 0.66 25.62
CA PRO A 212 12.38 1.04 25.37
C PRO A 212 13.22 -0.22 25.16
N ASP A 213 14.18 -0.18 24.24
CA ASP A 213 15.12 -1.29 24.05
C ASP A 213 16.19 -1.32 25.15
N LYS A 214 16.51 -0.16 25.74
CA LYS A 214 17.48 -0.01 26.83
C LYS A 214 17.04 1.05 27.85
N VAL A 215 17.61 0.99 29.05
CA VAL A 215 17.31 1.93 30.16
C VAL A 215 17.71 3.36 29.80
N GLU A 216 18.76 3.54 29.00
CA GLU A 216 19.23 4.86 28.55
C GLU A 216 18.28 5.52 27.55
N ASP A 217 17.37 4.76 26.93
CA ASP A 217 16.38 5.25 25.96
C ASP A 217 15.08 5.72 26.65
N LEU A 218 15.05 5.71 27.99
CA LEU A 218 13.91 6.17 28.77
C LEU A 218 13.81 7.69 28.77
N ASP A 219 12.62 8.20 28.43
CA ASP A 219 12.24 9.57 28.72
C ASP A 219 12.23 9.84 30.23
N PRO A 220 12.32 11.11 30.68
CA PRO A 220 12.24 11.44 32.11
C PRO A 220 11.00 10.82 32.79
N PRO A 221 11.13 10.31 34.03
CA PRO A 221 10.02 9.68 34.73
C PRO A 221 8.88 10.67 34.96
N ILE A 222 7.66 10.20 34.76
CA ILE A 222 6.45 11.01 34.96
C ILE A 222 6.08 11.16 36.44
N VAL A 223 6.56 10.24 37.28
CA VAL A 223 6.43 10.28 38.74
C VAL A 223 7.76 9.81 39.35
N ALA A 224 8.27 10.57 40.30
CA ALA A 224 9.42 10.21 41.13
C ALA A 224 9.05 10.46 42.59
N LEU A 225 8.92 9.39 43.40
CA LEU A 225 8.46 9.49 44.78
C LEU A 225 9.23 8.53 45.70
N PRO A 226 9.39 8.84 46.99
CA PRO A 226 9.83 7.87 47.98
C PRO A 226 8.89 6.67 48.05
N THR A 227 9.45 5.49 48.25
CA THR A 227 8.70 4.24 48.45
C THR A 227 8.53 3.94 49.93
N THR A 228 7.44 3.24 50.28
CA THR A 228 7.18 2.79 51.66
C THR A 228 7.51 1.31 51.88
N GLY A 229 7.96 0.60 50.85
CA GLY A 229 8.22 -0.86 50.86
C GLY A 229 6.97 -1.74 50.89
N ALA A 230 5.82 -1.17 51.25
CA ALA A 230 4.51 -1.79 51.19
C ALA A 230 3.79 -1.43 49.88
N ASP A 231 2.60 -2.00 49.71
CA ASP A 231 1.70 -1.62 48.63
C ASP A 231 1.42 -0.11 48.68
N GLN A 232 1.74 0.60 47.61
CA GLN A 232 1.67 2.06 47.55
C GLN A 232 0.90 2.52 46.32
N GLU A 233 -0.11 3.36 46.51
CA GLU A 233 -0.80 4.02 45.39
C GLU A 233 0.05 5.19 44.86
N LEU A 234 0.23 5.24 43.54
CA LEU A 234 0.94 6.27 42.81
C LEU A 234 -0.05 6.99 41.90
N SER A 235 -0.24 8.29 42.12
CA SER A 235 -1.10 9.11 41.27
C SER A 235 -0.36 9.55 40.02
N ILE A 236 -0.96 9.32 38.85
CA ILE A 236 -0.39 9.69 37.56
C ILE A 236 -0.97 11.05 37.13
N PRO A 237 -0.13 12.05 36.80
CA PRO A 237 -0.61 13.35 36.36
C PRO A 237 -1.41 13.25 35.04
N GLU A 238 -2.58 13.89 35.00
CA GLU A 238 -3.49 13.84 33.85
C GLU A 238 -2.84 14.43 32.58
N ASP A 239 -2.08 15.51 32.71
CA ASP A 239 -1.39 16.16 31.59
C ASP A 239 -0.38 15.20 30.92
N LYS A 240 0.26 14.33 31.70
CA LYS A 240 1.21 13.33 31.19
C LYS A 240 0.50 12.20 30.45
N ILE A 241 -0.67 11.77 30.93
CA ILE A 241 -1.49 10.77 30.23
C ILE A 241 -1.96 11.34 28.89
N ARG A 242 -2.51 12.56 28.90
CA ARG A 242 -2.99 13.24 27.69
C ARG A 242 -1.88 13.52 26.67
N ALA A 243 -0.66 13.77 27.13
CA ALA A 243 0.49 14.00 26.25
C ALA A 243 0.89 12.75 25.45
N VAL A 244 0.71 11.54 26.02
CA VAL A 244 0.99 10.28 25.31
C VAL A 244 -0.14 9.93 24.33
N GLY A 245 -1.39 10.25 24.69
CA GLY A 245 -2.55 10.07 23.82
C GLY A 245 -3.24 8.71 23.95
N ASP A 246 -4.10 8.41 22.98
CA ASP A 246 -4.85 7.16 22.90
C ASP A 246 -3.93 5.98 22.53
N GLY A 247 -4.20 4.77 23.03
CA GLY A 247 -3.39 3.61 22.66
C GLY A 247 -3.25 2.53 23.72
N GLY A 248 -2.49 1.50 23.35
CA GLY A 248 -1.94 0.52 24.28
C GLY A 248 -0.72 1.15 24.96
N VAL A 249 -0.96 1.84 26.06
CA VAL A 249 0.10 2.51 26.80
C VAL A 249 0.74 1.54 27.76
N TYR A 250 2.06 1.55 27.83
CA TYR A 250 2.83 0.73 28.74
C TYR A 250 3.22 1.53 29.98
N ALA A 251 2.90 0.98 31.15
CA ALA A 251 3.38 1.47 32.43
C ALA A 251 4.46 0.53 32.97
N LEU A 252 5.58 1.10 33.40
CA LEU A 252 6.71 0.40 34.02
C LEU A 252 7.38 1.29 35.06
N TYR A 253 8.22 0.70 35.90
CA TYR A 253 8.94 1.44 36.93
C TYR A 253 10.36 0.93 37.16
N LEU A 254 11.16 1.80 37.78
CA LEU A 254 12.46 1.51 38.35
C LEU A 254 12.45 1.83 39.85
N LEU A 255 13.21 1.06 40.61
CA LEU A 255 13.49 1.34 42.02
C LEU A 255 14.93 1.82 42.13
N VAL A 256 15.14 2.90 42.89
CA VAL A 256 16.45 3.46 43.18
C VAL A 256 16.64 3.45 44.68
N ASP A 257 17.64 2.73 45.17
CA ASP A 257 17.89 2.68 46.61
C ASP A 257 18.60 3.94 47.13
N LYS A 258 18.79 4.00 48.45
CA LYS A 258 19.50 5.11 49.11
C LYS A 258 20.94 5.30 48.61
N ALA A 259 21.66 4.22 48.25
CA ALA A 259 23.01 4.27 47.72
C ALA A 259 23.07 4.61 46.21
N LEU A 260 21.91 4.82 45.58
CA LEU A 260 21.71 5.03 44.14
C LEU A 260 21.99 3.81 43.27
N ASN A 261 21.80 2.59 43.80
CA ASN A 261 21.68 1.40 42.96
C ASN A 261 20.30 1.40 42.27
N ILE A 262 20.28 1.14 40.97
CA ILE A 262 19.07 1.14 40.14
C ILE A 262 18.67 -0.31 39.84
N SER A 263 17.39 -0.65 40.03
CA SER A 263 16.85 -1.97 39.69
C SER A 263 16.86 -2.26 38.18
N ALA A 264 16.61 -3.50 37.78
CA ALA A 264 16.18 -3.78 36.41
C ALA A 264 14.79 -3.13 36.16
N LEU A 265 14.43 -2.96 34.88
CA LEU A 265 13.08 -2.51 34.50
C LEU A 265 12.04 -3.51 35.00
N SER A 266 10.94 -3.00 35.57
CA SER A 266 9.81 -3.86 35.92
C SER A 266 9.24 -4.54 34.67
N VAL A 267 8.60 -5.69 34.86
CA VAL A 267 7.70 -6.21 33.83
C VAL A 267 6.64 -5.13 33.53
N TRP A 268 6.34 -4.90 32.25
CA TRP A 268 5.41 -3.85 31.85
C TRP A 268 3.94 -4.27 32.05
N THR A 269 3.06 -3.27 32.21
CA THR A 269 1.61 -3.44 32.19
C THR A 269 1.05 -2.66 31.01
N SER A 270 0.30 -3.32 30.13
CA SER A 270 -0.43 -2.66 29.04
C SER A 270 -1.75 -2.13 29.56
N ILE A 271 -2.03 -0.87 29.28
CA ILE A 271 -3.20 -0.14 29.75
C ILE A 271 -3.93 0.39 28.51
N PRO A 272 -5.19 0.00 28.28
CA PRO A 272 -6.01 0.61 27.25
C PRO A 272 -6.33 2.06 27.64
N VAL A 273 -5.92 3.01 26.81
CA VAL A 273 -6.22 4.44 26.99
C VAL A 273 -7.09 4.91 25.84
N ALA A 274 -8.28 5.43 26.17
CA ALA A 274 -9.28 5.91 25.23
C ALA A 274 -9.85 7.25 25.70
N LEU A 275 -9.19 8.34 25.31
CA LEU A 275 -9.52 9.72 25.71
C LEU A 275 -10.54 10.34 24.77
N GLY A 276 -11.16 11.44 25.17
CA GLY A 276 -12.22 12.11 24.43
C GLY A 276 -13.56 11.37 24.54
N GLU A 277 -14.63 12.08 24.20
CA GLU A 277 -15.97 11.51 24.15
C GLU A 277 -16.01 10.31 23.18
N LEU A 278 -16.59 9.20 23.64
CA LEU A 278 -16.67 7.95 22.89
C LEU A 278 -18.02 7.87 22.16
N PRO A 279 -18.05 7.40 20.91
CA PRO A 279 -19.32 7.10 20.23
C PRO A 279 -20.19 6.16 21.05
N ALA A 280 -21.49 6.45 21.12
CA ALA A 280 -22.46 5.70 21.92
C ALA A 280 -23.45 4.87 21.08
N THR A 281 -23.56 5.16 19.78
CA THR A 281 -24.47 4.49 18.83
C THR A 281 -23.66 4.05 17.63
N PHE A 282 -23.94 2.86 17.10
CA PHE A 282 -23.22 2.26 15.96
C PHE A 282 -24.25 1.87 14.90
N ASP A 283 -24.07 2.38 13.68
CA ASP A 283 -24.90 2.05 12.53
C ASP A 283 -24.32 0.83 11.82
N ASP A 284 -25.19 0.04 11.20
CA ASP A 284 -24.80 -1.19 10.51
C ASP A 284 -23.83 -0.89 9.36
N PRO A 285 -22.81 -1.74 9.13
CA PRO A 285 -21.95 -1.61 7.97
C PRO A 285 -22.73 -1.85 6.68
N VAL A 286 -22.28 -1.26 5.57
CA VAL A 286 -22.89 -1.42 4.25
C VAL A 286 -21.92 -2.13 3.32
N VAL A 287 -22.37 -3.15 2.61
CA VAL A 287 -21.62 -3.78 1.51
C VAL A 287 -22.25 -3.31 0.21
N PRO A 288 -21.69 -2.32 -0.51
CA PRO A 288 -22.40 -1.62 -1.58
C PRO A 288 -22.85 -2.51 -2.76
N LEU A 289 -22.08 -3.57 -3.04
CA LEU A 289 -22.39 -4.51 -4.12
C LEU A 289 -23.50 -5.51 -3.71
N ALA A 290 -23.73 -5.73 -2.42
CA ALA A 290 -24.81 -6.59 -1.93
C ALA A 290 -26.11 -5.76 -1.86
N THR A 291 -26.95 -5.85 -2.88
CA THR A 291 -28.13 -4.98 -2.97
C THR A 291 -29.43 -5.70 -2.61
N ALA A 292 -30.46 -4.96 -2.21
CA ALA A 292 -31.77 -5.57 -2.00
C ALA A 292 -32.38 -6.17 -3.29
N ALA A 293 -31.88 -5.81 -4.48
CA ALA A 293 -32.37 -6.30 -5.76
C ALA A 293 -31.93 -7.74 -6.08
N ASP A 294 -30.75 -8.13 -5.58
CA ASP A 294 -30.18 -9.48 -5.74
C ASP A 294 -30.32 -10.34 -4.46
N GLY A 295 -30.98 -9.82 -3.42
CA GLY A 295 -31.12 -10.52 -2.14
C GLY A 295 -29.88 -10.42 -1.26
N PHE A 296 -29.13 -9.32 -1.40
CA PHE A 296 -27.87 -9.03 -0.71
C PHE A 296 -26.80 -10.08 -1.01
N LEU A 297 -26.68 -10.47 -2.28
CA LEU A 297 -25.74 -11.47 -2.75
C LEU A 297 -24.42 -10.81 -3.15
N ILE A 298 -23.31 -11.47 -2.83
CA ILE A 298 -21.98 -11.20 -3.38
C ILE A 298 -21.54 -12.42 -4.17
N ASP A 299 -21.30 -12.22 -5.46
CA ASP A 299 -20.88 -13.27 -6.39
C ASP A 299 -19.48 -13.04 -6.98
N GLN A 300 -19.06 -13.90 -7.92
CA GLN A 300 -17.73 -13.77 -8.54
C GLN A 300 -17.58 -12.48 -9.36
N ALA A 301 -18.65 -11.98 -9.98
CA ALA A 301 -18.59 -10.72 -10.73
C ALA A 301 -18.41 -9.53 -9.78
N ASP A 302 -19.04 -9.55 -8.60
CA ASP A 302 -18.79 -8.56 -7.55
C ASP A 302 -17.35 -8.62 -7.03
N ALA A 303 -16.82 -9.82 -6.82
CA ALA A 303 -15.42 -10.01 -6.46
C ALA A 303 -14.46 -9.43 -7.50
N HIS A 304 -14.78 -9.59 -8.79
CA HIS A 304 -13.99 -9.01 -9.88
C HIS A 304 -14.00 -7.47 -9.88
N LEU A 305 -15.11 -6.84 -9.51
CA LEU A 305 -15.19 -5.37 -9.34
C LEU A 305 -14.44 -4.88 -8.10
N GLY A 306 -14.31 -5.73 -7.08
CA GLY A 306 -13.63 -5.47 -5.82
C GLY A 306 -14.62 -5.17 -4.70
N VAL A 307 -14.72 -6.09 -3.75
CA VAL A 307 -15.67 -6.00 -2.62
C VAL A 307 -15.12 -5.08 -1.53
N GLU A 308 -15.97 -4.14 -1.10
CA GLU A 308 -15.69 -3.22 0.01
C GLU A 308 -16.80 -3.28 1.06
N VAL A 309 -16.41 -3.10 2.31
CA VAL A 309 -17.32 -2.85 3.43
C VAL A 309 -17.19 -1.38 3.81
N TRP A 310 -18.30 -0.65 3.73
CA TRP A 310 -18.39 0.75 4.11
C TRP A 310 -18.89 0.84 5.54
N VAL A 311 -18.01 1.31 6.43
CA VAL A 311 -18.38 1.58 7.81
C VAL A 311 -18.84 3.03 7.94
N PRO A 312 -20.09 3.30 8.38
CA PRO A 312 -20.59 4.66 8.49
C PRO A 312 -19.74 5.52 9.42
N TRP A 313 -19.45 6.75 8.98
CA TRP A 313 -18.78 7.72 9.85
C TRP A 313 -19.76 8.23 10.92
N GLN A 314 -19.28 8.40 12.15
CA GLN A 314 -20.11 8.83 13.28
C GLN A 314 -19.47 9.95 14.08
N GLU A 315 -20.32 10.70 14.80
CA GLU A 315 -19.86 11.75 15.70
C GLU A 315 -18.93 11.18 16.78
N HIS A 316 -17.95 11.99 17.19
CA HIS A 316 -16.92 11.63 18.17
C HIS A 316 -15.93 10.55 17.76
N MET A 317 -15.98 10.04 16.52
CA MET A 317 -14.84 9.31 15.95
C MET A 317 -13.65 10.25 15.73
N LYS A 318 -12.43 9.79 16.07
CA LYS A 318 -11.17 10.52 15.84
C LYS A 318 -10.48 9.98 14.60
N ALA A 319 -9.69 10.83 13.95
CA ALA A 319 -8.84 10.42 12.84
C ALA A 319 -7.80 9.34 13.21
N THR A 320 -7.47 9.23 14.50
CA THR A 320 -6.55 8.21 15.05
C THR A 320 -7.24 6.92 15.49
N ASP A 321 -8.57 6.88 15.48
CA ASP A 321 -9.31 5.64 15.75
C ASP A 321 -9.09 4.67 14.58
N THR A 322 -9.19 3.38 14.86
CA THR A 322 -9.08 2.33 13.84
C THR A 322 -10.33 1.47 13.83
N VAL A 323 -10.77 1.06 12.66
CA VAL A 323 -11.90 0.15 12.48
C VAL A 323 -11.37 -1.21 12.05
N VAL A 324 -11.80 -2.26 12.74
CA VAL A 324 -11.49 -3.65 12.40
C VAL A 324 -12.77 -4.29 11.90
N VAL A 325 -12.86 -4.49 10.57
CA VAL A 325 -13.96 -5.20 9.94
C VAL A 325 -13.72 -6.71 10.05
N SER A 326 -14.78 -7.48 10.21
CA SER A 326 -14.79 -8.94 10.18
C SER A 326 -15.74 -9.42 9.10
N TRP A 327 -15.24 -10.26 8.20
CA TRP A 327 -16.01 -10.86 7.10
C TRP A 327 -16.19 -12.35 7.37
N GLY A 328 -17.42 -12.81 7.63
CA GLY A 328 -17.69 -14.22 7.93
C GLY A 328 -16.90 -14.75 9.14
N GLY A 329 -16.58 -13.87 10.10
CA GLY A 329 -15.76 -14.18 11.28
C GLY A 329 -14.25 -14.04 11.07
N ILE A 330 -13.78 -13.66 9.89
CA ILE A 330 -12.37 -13.39 9.59
C ILE A 330 -12.09 -11.90 9.73
N ALA A 331 -11.27 -11.53 10.71
CA ALA A 331 -10.85 -10.15 10.90
C ALA A 331 -9.93 -9.66 9.77
N LEU A 332 -10.26 -8.52 9.18
CA LEU A 332 -9.47 -7.79 8.20
C LEU A 332 -8.41 -6.92 8.89
N PRO A 333 -7.38 -6.47 8.15
CA PRO A 333 -6.44 -5.45 8.66
C PRO A 333 -7.19 -4.21 9.16
N ALA A 334 -6.68 -3.62 10.25
CA ALA A 334 -7.27 -2.42 10.82
C ALA A 334 -7.11 -1.22 9.88
N GLU A 335 -8.23 -0.55 9.57
CA GLU A 335 -8.26 0.67 8.75
C GLU A 335 -8.34 1.90 9.66
N THR A 336 -7.59 2.96 9.34
CA THR A 336 -7.58 4.17 10.18
C THR A 336 -8.69 5.13 9.76
N VAL A 337 -9.53 5.60 10.69
CA VAL A 337 -10.66 6.49 10.36
C VAL A 337 -10.22 7.75 9.59
N GLY A 338 -9.03 8.27 9.89
CA GLY A 338 -8.46 9.46 9.24
C GLY A 338 -8.10 9.30 7.76
N SER A 339 -8.10 8.07 7.20
CA SER A 339 -7.82 7.83 5.78
C SER A 339 -9.03 8.07 4.88
N ALA A 340 -10.23 8.15 5.45
CA ALA A 340 -11.49 8.11 4.71
C ALA A 340 -12.16 9.48 4.49
N THR A 341 -13.07 9.54 3.50
CA THR A 341 -14.03 10.64 3.32
C THR A 341 -15.04 10.63 4.47
N LYS A 342 -15.47 11.81 4.96
CA LYS A 342 -16.29 11.98 6.18
C LYS A 342 -17.69 11.32 6.18
N GLU A 343 -18.03 10.50 5.18
CA GLU A 343 -19.31 9.80 5.08
C GLU A 343 -19.18 8.32 5.42
N ASN A 344 -18.23 7.61 4.81
CA ASN A 344 -17.97 6.19 5.06
C ASN A 344 -16.46 5.91 5.07
N ILE A 345 -16.07 4.91 5.85
CA ILE A 345 -14.72 4.34 5.89
C ILE A 345 -14.73 3.06 5.05
N PRO A 346 -14.24 3.09 3.79
CA PRO A 346 -14.21 1.91 2.95
C PRO A 346 -13.08 0.97 3.36
N VAL A 347 -13.43 -0.29 3.62
CA VAL A 347 -12.48 -1.36 3.95
C VAL A 347 -12.56 -2.44 2.87
N LYS A 348 -11.46 -2.64 2.16
CA LYS A 348 -11.38 -3.65 1.10
C LYS A 348 -11.32 -5.06 1.68
N VAL A 349 -12.11 -5.96 1.11
CA VAL A 349 -12.05 -7.39 1.40
C VAL A 349 -11.20 -8.04 0.32
N SER A 350 -10.08 -8.64 0.70
CA SER A 350 -9.22 -9.33 -0.26
C SER A 350 -9.85 -10.64 -0.74
N ASP A 351 -9.55 -11.01 -1.98
CA ASP A 351 -9.92 -12.28 -2.61
C ASP A 351 -9.64 -13.51 -1.73
N GLU A 352 -8.48 -13.53 -1.05
CA GLU A 352 -8.11 -14.59 -0.12
C GLU A 352 -9.13 -14.73 1.03
N VAL A 353 -9.63 -13.61 1.57
CA VAL A 353 -10.60 -13.62 2.66
C VAL A 353 -11.98 -14.02 2.15
N LEU A 354 -12.38 -13.53 0.98
CA LEU A 354 -13.63 -13.91 0.32
C LEU A 354 -13.69 -15.44 0.13
N LEU A 355 -12.67 -16.01 -0.51
CA LEU A 355 -12.56 -17.45 -0.75
C LEU A 355 -12.41 -18.25 0.55
N ARG A 356 -11.64 -17.76 1.52
CA ARG A 356 -11.45 -18.46 2.80
C ARG A 356 -12.71 -18.49 3.65
N ALA A 357 -13.51 -17.42 3.65
CA ALA A 357 -14.78 -17.36 4.36
C ALA A 357 -15.83 -18.27 3.69
N TYR A 358 -15.86 -18.30 2.35
CA TYR A 358 -16.76 -19.17 1.59
C TYR A 358 -16.35 -20.66 1.66
N GLY A 359 -15.05 -20.96 1.64
CA GLY A 359 -14.53 -22.34 1.72
C GLY A 359 -15.02 -23.22 0.57
N ASN A 360 -15.51 -24.42 0.90
CA ASN A 360 -16.05 -25.40 -0.07
C ASN A 360 -17.59 -25.44 -0.04
N ASN A 361 -18.23 -24.34 0.35
CA ASN A 361 -19.70 -24.26 0.33
C ASN A 361 -20.22 -24.33 -1.11
N LYS A 362 -21.53 -24.60 -1.22
CA LYS A 362 -22.28 -24.62 -2.48
C LYS A 362 -23.53 -23.78 -2.32
N GLY A 363 -23.87 -23.03 -3.36
CA GLY A 363 -24.93 -22.04 -3.36
C GLY A 363 -24.71 -20.89 -2.36
N PRO A 364 -25.76 -20.11 -2.09
CA PRO A 364 -25.70 -18.96 -1.20
C PRO A 364 -25.39 -19.32 0.25
N LEU A 365 -24.32 -18.73 0.78
CA LEU A 365 -23.87 -18.83 2.17
C LEU A 365 -24.19 -17.53 2.93
N PRO A 366 -25.07 -17.57 3.95
CA PRO A 366 -25.25 -16.44 4.86
C PRO A 366 -23.93 -16.07 5.53
N THR A 367 -23.51 -14.82 5.38
CA THR A 367 -22.23 -14.30 5.84
C THR A 367 -22.47 -13.01 6.62
N THR A 368 -22.16 -13.04 7.92
CA THR A 368 -22.21 -11.85 8.77
C THR A 368 -20.97 -10.99 8.54
N VAL A 369 -21.18 -9.71 8.29
CA VAL A 369 -20.17 -8.68 8.16
C VAL A 369 -20.31 -7.73 9.35
N SER A 370 -19.26 -7.61 10.16
CA SER A 370 -19.28 -6.76 11.33
C SER A 370 -18.07 -5.86 11.38
N TYR A 371 -18.11 -4.82 12.21
CA TYR A 371 -16.93 -4.03 12.52
C TYR A 371 -16.85 -3.73 14.00
N VAL A 372 -15.63 -3.46 14.47
CA VAL A 372 -15.38 -2.92 15.81
C VAL A 372 -14.55 -1.65 15.67
N LEU A 373 -15.07 -0.54 16.20
CA LEU A 373 -14.32 0.69 16.37
C LEU A 373 -13.40 0.56 17.57
N MET A 374 -12.11 0.80 17.34
CA MET A 374 -11.06 0.78 18.34
C MET A 374 -10.53 2.20 18.55
N ARG A 375 -10.54 2.67 19.81
CA ARG A 375 -9.77 3.86 20.20
C ARG A 375 -8.50 3.40 20.89
N GLY A 376 -7.39 3.52 20.19
CA GLY A 376 -6.15 2.88 20.62
C GLY A 376 -6.32 1.35 20.66
N THR A 377 -6.11 0.74 21.83
CA THR A 377 -6.33 -0.71 22.04
C THR A 377 -7.67 -1.02 22.73
N HIS A 378 -8.53 -0.02 22.96
CA HIS A 378 -9.82 -0.22 23.60
C HIS A 378 -10.94 -0.40 22.56
N PRO A 379 -11.68 -1.52 22.59
CA PRO A 379 -12.87 -1.68 21.77
C PRO A 379 -13.99 -0.79 22.32
N VAL A 380 -14.48 0.13 21.49
CA VAL A 380 -15.54 1.08 21.86
C VAL A 380 -16.92 0.49 21.61
N GLY A 381 -17.08 -0.20 20.47
CA GLY A 381 -18.32 -0.81 20.04
C GLY A 381 -18.31 -1.03 18.54
N GLY A 382 -19.46 -1.39 17.99
CA GLY A 382 -19.61 -1.72 16.58
C GLY A 382 -20.99 -2.30 16.28
N ALA A 383 -21.22 -2.59 15.02
CA ALA A 383 -22.47 -3.17 14.51
C ALA A 383 -22.16 -4.24 13.46
N ASP A 384 -23.20 -4.93 13.02
CA ASP A 384 -23.13 -6.01 12.05
C ASP A 384 -24.30 -5.96 11.07
N THR A 385 -24.11 -6.61 9.93
CA THR A 385 -25.13 -6.83 8.91
C THR A 385 -24.95 -8.23 8.32
N ASP A 386 -26.01 -8.79 7.76
CA ASP A 386 -25.99 -10.10 7.11
C ASP A 386 -26.16 -9.93 5.60
N ILE A 387 -25.30 -10.62 4.85
CA ILE A 387 -25.36 -10.76 3.39
C ILE A 387 -25.33 -12.24 3.02
N ASN A 388 -25.49 -12.55 1.74
CA ASN A 388 -25.23 -13.86 1.18
C ASN A 388 -24.00 -13.81 0.28
N VAL A 389 -23.21 -14.87 0.28
CA VAL A 389 -22.04 -15.02 -0.59
C VAL A 389 -22.20 -16.29 -1.38
N ASP A 390 -22.02 -16.25 -2.70
CA ASP A 390 -22.04 -17.44 -3.55
C ASP A 390 -20.91 -17.40 -4.58
N PHE A 391 -19.85 -18.15 -4.31
CA PHE A 391 -18.74 -18.36 -5.23
C PHE A 391 -18.73 -19.78 -5.81
N GLU A 392 -19.87 -20.49 -5.78
CA GLU A 392 -19.97 -21.79 -6.43
C GLU A 392 -19.72 -21.61 -7.94
N THR A 393 -18.75 -22.36 -8.45
CA THR A 393 -18.38 -22.41 -9.86
C THR A 393 -18.67 -23.81 -10.42
N MET A 394 -18.73 -23.91 -11.74
CA MET A 394 -18.94 -25.16 -12.45
C MET A 394 -17.78 -26.16 -12.25
N ASP A 395 -16.56 -25.68 -11.95
CA ASP A 395 -15.41 -26.56 -11.70
C ASP A 395 -15.53 -27.22 -10.30
N PRO A 396 -15.59 -28.56 -10.21
CA PRO A 396 -15.57 -29.28 -8.94
C PRO A 396 -14.30 -29.05 -8.10
N GLY A 397 -13.21 -28.60 -8.73
CA GLY A 397 -11.96 -28.19 -8.08
C GLY A 397 -12.06 -26.88 -7.30
N GLY A 398 -13.16 -26.14 -7.46
CA GLY A 398 -13.37 -24.81 -6.89
C GLY A 398 -12.74 -23.70 -7.74
N PRO A 399 -12.73 -22.46 -7.23
CA PRO A 399 -12.14 -21.31 -7.91
C PRO A 399 -10.67 -21.52 -8.31
N ASP A 400 -10.34 -21.17 -9.55
CA ASP A 400 -8.98 -21.32 -10.09
C ASP A 400 -8.05 -20.17 -9.64
N PRO A 401 -6.72 -20.27 -9.85
CA PRO A 401 -5.78 -19.24 -9.40
C PRO A 401 -5.93 -17.86 -10.07
N GLU A 402 -6.63 -17.74 -11.20
CA GLU A 402 -6.92 -16.47 -11.88
C GLU A 402 -8.23 -15.82 -11.36
N TRP A 403 -8.96 -16.48 -10.45
CA TRP A 403 -10.10 -15.90 -9.74
C TRP A 403 -9.72 -14.54 -9.12
N PRO A 404 -10.60 -13.52 -9.16
CA PRO A 404 -12.01 -13.56 -9.58
C PRO A 404 -12.26 -13.38 -11.08
N LEU A 405 -11.23 -13.38 -11.93
CA LEU A 405 -11.47 -13.32 -13.37
C LEU A 405 -12.34 -14.51 -13.80
N PRO A 406 -13.39 -14.29 -14.62
CA PRO A 406 -14.26 -15.38 -15.05
C PRO A 406 -13.60 -16.30 -16.09
N ILE A 407 -12.36 -16.03 -16.50
CA ILE A 407 -11.67 -16.79 -17.54
C ILE A 407 -11.10 -18.06 -16.91
N HIS A 408 -11.62 -19.21 -17.30
CA HIS A 408 -11.24 -20.48 -16.69
C HIS A 408 -10.20 -21.23 -17.56
N PRO A 409 -9.04 -21.62 -17.03
CA PRO A 409 -7.97 -22.26 -17.80
C PRO A 409 -8.34 -23.66 -18.33
N GLY A 410 -9.36 -24.30 -17.75
CA GLY A 410 -9.90 -25.59 -18.21
C GLY A 410 -10.77 -25.50 -19.46
N LEU A 411 -11.29 -24.32 -19.81
CA LEU A 411 -12.05 -24.11 -21.04
C LEU A 411 -11.09 -23.94 -22.22
N LYS A 412 -11.34 -24.67 -23.31
CA LYS A 412 -10.52 -24.60 -24.53
C LYS A 412 -10.89 -23.35 -25.33
N GLU A 413 -9.95 -22.87 -26.13
CA GLU A 413 -10.23 -21.79 -27.08
C GLU A 413 -11.13 -22.31 -28.20
N VAL A 414 -11.92 -21.40 -28.78
CA VAL A 414 -12.76 -21.70 -29.94
C VAL A 414 -11.87 -21.85 -31.15
N VAL A 415 -12.13 -22.86 -31.98
CA VAL A 415 -11.50 -22.99 -33.29
C VAL A 415 -12.53 -22.64 -34.35
N VAL A 416 -12.28 -21.56 -35.10
CA VAL A 416 -13.18 -21.09 -36.15
C VAL A 416 -12.77 -21.69 -37.49
N LYS A 417 -13.72 -22.28 -38.22
CA LYS A 417 -13.48 -22.87 -39.53
C LYS A 417 -14.42 -22.30 -40.58
N GLY A 418 -13.83 -21.80 -41.66
CA GLY A 418 -14.54 -21.37 -42.86
C GLY A 418 -15.06 -22.56 -43.68
N ARG A 419 -16.09 -22.32 -44.50
CA ARG A 419 -16.70 -23.33 -45.40
C ARG A 419 -16.36 -23.10 -46.88
N GLY A 420 -15.53 -22.12 -47.19
CA GLY A 420 -14.97 -21.85 -48.53
C GLY A 420 -13.92 -22.87 -48.97
N GLY A 421 -13.35 -23.63 -48.02
CA GLY A 421 -12.48 -24.77 -48.29
C GLY A 421 -11.00 -24.45 -48.54
N THR A 422 -10.62 -23.16 -48.44
CA THR A 422 -9.25 -22.67 -48.66
C THR A 422 -8.69 -21.89 -47.47
N SER A 423 -9.52 -21.53 -46.49
CA SER A 423 -9.12 -20.86 -45.25
C SER A 423 -8.46 -21.83 -44.27
N ASP A 424 -7.46 -21.32 -43.53
CA ASP A 424 -6.88 -22.00 -42.37
C ASP A 424 -7.78 -21.84 -41.13
N ASP A 425 -7.53 -22.62 -40.08
CA ASP A 425 -8.21 -22.44 -38.79
C ASP A 425 -8.01 -21.01 -38.25
N ASN A 426 -9.08 -20.39 -37.75
CA ASN A 426 -9.15 -19.01 -37.28
C ASN A 426 -8.92 -17.94 -38.37
N GLU A 427 -9.17 -18.29 -39.63
CA GLU A 427 -9.20 -17.37 -40.77
C GLU A 427 -10.50 -17.53 -41.57
N LEU A 428 -11.06 -16.41 -42.06
CA LEU A 428 -12.11 -16.37 -43.07
C LEU A 428 -11.64 -15.51 -44.24
N ASN A 429 -11.54 -16.10 -45.43
CA ASN A 429 -11.07 -15.42 -46.64
C ASN A 429 -12.21 -15.23 -47.65
N ALA A 430 -11.91 -14.66 -48.83
CA ALA A 430 -12.94 -14.34 -49.84
C ALA A 430 -13.77 -15.57 -50.30
N ASP A 431 -13.27 -16.80 -50.21
CA ASP A 431 -14.01 -18.00 -50.56
C ASP A 431 -15.08 -18.36 -49.51
N ASP A 432 -14.98 -17.80 -48.29
CA ASP A 432 -15.98 -17.93 -47.22
C ASP A 432 -17.15 -16.94 -47.35
N ALA A 433 -17.11 -16.05 -48.34
CA ALA A 433 -18.10 -14.99 -48.51
C ALA A 433 -19.53 -15.53 -48.65
N GLY A 434 -20.43 -15.04 -47.80
CA GLY A 434 -21.84 -15.43 -47.81
C GLY A 434 -22.13 -16.83 -47.23
N LEU A 435 -21.10 -17.52 -46.72
CA LEU A 435 -21.22 -18.84 -46.12
C LEU A 435 -21.25 -18.74 -44.58
N ILE A 436 -21.81 -19.77 -43.94
CA ILE A 436 -21.71 -19.90 -42.48
C ILE A 436 -20.31 -20.43 -42.10
N ALA A 437 -19.87 -20.11 -40.89
CA ALA A 437 -18.65 -20.65 -40.30
C ALA A 437 -18.98 -21.61 -39.16
N ASP A 438 -18.07 -22.53 -38.86
CA ASP A 438 -18.18 -23.47 -37.74
C ASP A 438 -17.30 -23.00 -36.58
N LEU A 439 -17.88 -22.96 -35.37
CA LEU A 439 -17.15 -22.80 -34.12
C LEU A 439 -17.02 -24.17 -33.47
N GLU A 440 -15.81 -24.69 -33.43
CA GLU A 440 -15.49 -25.95 -32.77
C GLU A 440 -14.84 -25.70 -31.41
N ILE A 441 -15.28 -26.46 -30.40
CA ILE A 441 -14.59 -26.54 -29.11
C ILE A 441 -14.48 -28.00 -28.68
N GLU A 442 -13.42 -28.30 -27.93
CA GLU A 442 -13.32 -29.53 -27.16
C GLU A 442 -13.94 -29.30 -25.77
N LEU A 443 -14.94 -30.11 -25.41
CA LEU A 443 -15.65 -29.98 -24.14
C LEU A 443 -14.71 -30.22 -22.95
N TYR A 444 -14.82 -29.35 -21.94
CA TYR A 444 -13.96 -29.33 -20.77
C TYR A 444 -14.18 -30.55 -19.83
N SER A 445 -13.21 -30.83 -18.96
CA SER A 445 -13.18 -32.05 -18.16
C SER A 445 -14.34 -32.23 -17.17
N PHE A 446 -15.00 -31.14 -16.81
CA PHE A 446 -16.09 -31.09 -15.83
C PHE A 446 -17.46 -30.76 -16.46
N VAL A 447 -17.59 -30.93 -17.78
CA VAL A 447 -18.87 -30.72 -18.49
C VAL A 447 -19.95 -31.67 -17.97
N GLU A 448 -21.17 -31.17 -17.82
CA GLU A 448 -22.35 -31.95 -17.43
C GLU A 448 -23.49 -31.76 -18.45
N GLU A 449 -24.42 -32.72 -18.49
CA GLU A 449 -25.66 -32.60 -19.27
C GLU A 449 -26.41 -31.32 -18.85
N ASP A 450 -27.02 -30.64 -19.82
CA ASP A 450 -27.71 -29.35 -19.68
C ASP A 450 -26.81 -28.14 -19.38
N ASP A 451 -25.47 -28.27 -19.39
CA ASP A 451 -24.59 -27.10 -19.46
C ASP A 451 -24.92 -26.27 -20.73
N GLU A 452 -25.03 -24.96 -20.59
CA GLU A 452 -25.32 -24.02 -21.68
C GLU A 452 -24.04 -23.27 -22.06
N LEU A 453 -23.69 -23.31 -23.34
CA LEU A 453 -22.56 -22.59 -23.92
C LEU A 453 -23.10 -21.49 -24.83
N GLU A 454 -22.78 -20.24 -24.53
CA GLU A 454 -23.12 -19.08 -25.34
C GLU A 454 -21.86 -18.53 -26.00
N PHE A 455 -21.82 -18.58 -27.33
CA PHE A 455 -20.70 -18.14 -28.14
C PHE A 455 -20.90 -16.69 -28.57
N TYR A 456 -19.81 -15.93 -28.57
CA TYR A 456 -19.78 -14.52 -28.94
C TYR A 456 -18.85 -14.30 -30.13
N TRP A 457 -19.29 -13.46 -31.07
CA TRP A 457 -18.53 -13.01 -32.24
C TRP A 457 -18.45 -11.50 -32.24
N ALA A 458 -17.23 -10.95 -32.21
CA ALA A 458 -17.02 -9.51 -32.08
C ALA A 458 -17.75 -8.88 -30.87
N GLY A 459 -17.93 -9.65 -29.80
CA GLY A 459 -18.65 -9.23 -28.58
C GLY A 459 -20.17 -9.36 -28.63
N GLU A 460 -20.75 -9.83 -29.74
CA GLU A 460 -22.19 -10.03 -29.89
C GLU A 460 -22.54 -11.53 -29.81
N PRO A 461 -23.69 -11.92 -29.23
CA PRO A 461 -24.13 -13.31 -29.23
C PRO A 461 -24.23 -13.88 -30.64
N ALA A 462 -23.58 -15.02 -30.88
CA ALA A 462 -23.40 -15.60 -32.21
C ALA A 462 -24.10 -16.96 -32.37
N ALA A 463 -23.95 -17.82 -31.37
CA ALA A 463 -24.53 -19.16 -31.35
C ALA A 463 -24.69 -19.64 -29.91
N THR A 464 -25.50 -20.68 -29.70
CA THR A 464 -25.60 -21.37 -28.42
C THR A 464 -25.50 -22.88 -28.62
N TYR A 465 -25.04 -23.58 -27.59
CA TYR A 465 -25.02 -25.04 -27.53
C TYR A 465 -25.49 -25.49 -26.15
N THR A 466 -26.39 -26.47 -26.10
CA THR A 466 -26.75 -27.14 -24.84
C THR A 466 -26.14 -28.53 -24.85
N VAL A 467 -25.35 -28.84 -23.83
CA VAL A 467 -24.68 -30.13 -23.70
C VAL A 467 -25.73 -31.23 -23.53
N SER A 468 -25.65 -32.24 -24.40
CA SER A 468 -26.55 -33.38 -24.40
C SER A 468 -26.05 -34.51 -23.49
N GLY A 469 -26.93 -35.39 -23.03
CA GLY A 469 -26.55 -36.58 -22.27
C GLY A 469 -25.69 -37.61 -23.04
N THR A 470 -25.42 -37.39 -24.34
CA THR A 470 -24.47 -38.20 -25.12
C THR A 470 -23.08 -37.58 -25.25
N ASP A 471 -22.94 -36.30 -24.90
CA ASP A 471 -21.67 -35.60 -24.94
C ASP A 471 -20.82 -36.00 -23.73
N SER A 472 -19.52 -36.20 -23.96
CA SER A 472 -18.55 -36.56 -22.94
C SER A 472 -17.41 -35.55 -22.87
N PRO A 473 -16.72 -35.43 -21.73
CA PRO A 473 -15.50 -34.63 -21.63
C PRO A 473 -14.47 -35.01 -22.69
N GLY A 474 -13.93 -34.02 -23.40
CA GLY A 474 -13.00 -34.21 -24.52
C GLY A 474 -13.65 -34.44 -25.89
N ASP A 475 -14.98 -34.55 -25.97
CA ASP A 475 -15.68 -34.57 -27.27
C ASP A 475 -15.59 -33.18 -27.93
N THR A 476 -15.51 -33.17 -29.26
CA THR A 476 -15.57 -31.93 -30.05
C THR A 476 -17.01 -31.64 -30.43
N VAL A 477 -17.50 -30.46 -30.04
CA VAL A 477 -18.81 -29.95 -30.48
C VAL A 477 -18.59 -28.81 -31.48
N SER A 478 -19.47 -28.72 -32.47
CA SER A 478 -19.43 -27.73 -33.54
C SER A 478 -20.76 -27.01 -33.62
N VAL A 479 -20.74 -25.68 -33.58
CA VAL A 479 -21.93 -24.84 -33.80
C VAL A 479 -21.75 -23.93 -35.01
N GLU A 480 -22.84 -23.68 -35.72
CA GLU A 480 -22.83 -22.85 -36.92
C GLU A 480 -23.06 -21.38 -36.54
N VAL A 481 -22.20 -20.47 -37.03
CA VAL A 481 -22.41 -19.02 -36.95
C VAL A 481 -22.95 -18.51 -38.29
N PRO A 482 -24.14 -17.88 -38.30
CA PRO A 482 -24.71 -17.33 -39.53
C PRO A 482 -23.82 -16.24 -40.17
N TRP A 483 -23.77 -16.20 -41.50
CA TRP A 483 -23.04 -15.16 -42.24
C TRP A 483 -23.43 -13.74 -41.82
N ALA A 484 -24.71 -13.49 -41.53
CA ALA A 484 -25.16 -12.17 -41.11
C ALA A 484 -24.48 -11.66 -39.81
N VAL A 485 -24.09 -12.58 -38.91
CA VAL A 485 -23.35 -12.24 -37.69
C VAL A 485 -21.89 -11.92 -38.03
N ILE A 486 -21.27 -12.75 -38.88
CA ILE A 486 -19.89 -12.56 -39.38
C ILE A 486 -19.79 -11.21 -40.10
N GLU A 487 -20.72 -10.95 -41.01
CA GLU A 487 -20.82 -9.72 -41.80
C GLU A 487 -20.98 -8.48 -40.92
N LYS A 488 -21.83 -8.55 -39.89
CA LYS A 488 -21.98 -7.48 -38.89
C LYS A 488 -20.70 -7.23 -38.11
N GLY A 489 -19.91 -8.28 -37.83
CA GLY A 489 -18.60 -8.19 -37.17
C GLY A 489 -17.53 -7.50 -38.04
N GLY A 490 -17.69 -7.50 -39.36
CA GLY A 490 -16.80 -6.84 -40.30
C GLY A 490 -15.50 -7.60 -40.56
N ASN A 491 -14.67 -7.03 -41.45
CA ASN A 491 -13.33 -7.53 -41.73
C ASN A 491 -12.31 -6.96 -40.71
N GLY A 492 -11.33 -7.76 -40.31
CA GLY A 492 -10.28 -7.34 -39.39
C GLY A 492 -9.28 -8.45 -39.10
N PRO A 493 -8.03 -8.12 -38.74
CA PRO A 493 -6.98 -9.11 -38.50
C PRO A 493 -7.13 -9.86 -37.16
N ALA A 494 -8.06 -9.45 -36.29
CA ALA A 494 -8.26 -10.01 -34.95
C ALA A 494 -9.69 -9.73 -34.43
N ILE A 495 -10.69 -10.28 -35.10
CA ILE A 495 -12.06 -10.32 -34.58
C ILE A 495 -12.10 -11.26 -33.38
N LEU A 496 -12.61 -10.80 -32.24
CA LEU A 496 -12.57 -11.56 -30.99
C LEU A 496 -13.75 -12.56 -30.93
N VAL A 497 -13.43 -13.83 -30.67
CA VAL A 497 -14.39 -14.92 -30.52
C VAL A 497 -14.13 -15.67 -29.22
N ASP A 498 -15.16 -15.87 -28.42
CA ASP A 498 -15.09 -16.63 -27.17
C ASP A 498 -16.46 -17.24 -26.81
N TYR A 499 -16.54 -17.97 -25.70
CA TYR A 499 -17.80 -18.45 -25.17
C TYR A 499 -17.88 -18.38 -23.65
N LEU A 500 -19.11 -18.28 -23.16
CA LEU A 500 -19.49 -18.39 -21.76
C LEU A 500 -20.15 -19.75 -21.56
N ALA A 501 -19.72 -20.51 -20.56
CA ALA A 501 -20.37 -21.72 -20.10
C ALA A 501 -21.12 -21.43 -18.78
N SER A 502 -22.36 -21.89 -18.69
CA SER A 502 -23.20 -21.78 -17.51
C SER A 502 -23.87 -23.11 -17.19
N ARG A 503 -24.09 -23.41 -15.91
CA ARG A 503 -24.77 -24.61 -15.46
C ARG A 503 -26.07 -24.26 -14.73
N PRO A 504 -27.21 -24.89 -15.07
CA PRO A 504 -28.45 -24.70 -14.34
C PRO A 504 -28.28 -24.94 -12.83
N GLY A 505 -28.58 -23.91 -12.03
CA GLY A 505 -28.49 -23.97 -10.57
C GLY A 505 -27.11 -23.63 -9.98
N VAL A 506 -26.10 -23.38 -10.80
CA VAL A 506 -24.82 -22.79 -10.38
C VAL A 506 -24.82 -21.32 -10.75
N HIS A 507 -24.56 -20.44 -9.78
CA HIS A 507 -24.72 -19.00 -9.95
C HIS A 507 -23.64 -18.38 -10.86
N ASN A 508 -22.38 -18.82 -10.72
CA ASN A 508 -21.26 -18.19 -11.43
C ASN A 508 -20.92 -18.93 -12.74
N PRO A 509 -21.07 -18.30 -13.92
CA PRO A 509 -20.63 -18.87 -15.19
C PRO A 509 -19.11 -18.73 -15.38
N VAL A 510 -18.54 -19.54 -16.26
CA VAL A 510 -17.11 -19.50 -16.61
C VAL A 510 -16.91 -19.18 -18.10
N ARG A 511 -15.89 -18.39 -18.42
CA ARG A 511 -15.61 -17.90 -19.78
C ARG A 511 -14.35 -18.55 -20.34
N SER A 512 -14.33 -18.80 -21.64
CA SER A 512 -13.12 -19.27 -22.32
C SER A 512 -12.09 -18.16 -22.49
N LYS A 513 -10.87 -18.54 -22.89
CA LYS A 513 -9.94 -17.59 -23.48
C LYS A 513 -10.47 -17.10 -24.82
N VAL A 514 -10.07 -15.87 -25.16
CA VAL A 514 -10.45 -15.22 -26.41
C VAL A 514 -9.59 -15.72 -27.56
N THR A 515 -10.24 -16.08 -28.65
CA THR A 515 -9.62 -16.48 -29.91
C THR A 515 -9.67 -15.31 -30.89
N PRO A 516 -8.52 -14.79 -31.36
CA PRO A 516 -8.51 -13.79 -32.43
C PRO A 516 -8.66 -14.48 -33.80
N VAL A 517 -9.62 -14.03 -34.59
CA VAL A 517 -9.93 -14.54 -35.93
C VAL A 517 -9.61 -13.49 -36.99
N SER A 518 -8.89 -13.88 -38.03
CA SER A 518 -8.61 -13.00 -39.18
C SER A 518 -9.75 -13.10 -40.19
N VAL A 519 -10.46 -12.00 -40.45
CA VAL A 519 -11.61 -11.96 -41.36
C VAL A 519 -11.32 -11.00 -42.51
N ASP A 520 -11.26 -11.53 -43.73
CA ASP A 520 -11.18 -10.80 -45.00
C ASP A 520 -12.17 -11.37 -46.04
N ALA A 521 -13.25 -12.01 -45.55
CA ALA A 521 -14.25 -12.69 -46.37
C ALA A 521 -15.32 -11.76 -46.96
N ILE A 522 -15.57 -10.60 -46.33
CA ILE A 522 -16.68 -9.73 -46.76
C ILE A 522 -16.24 -8.96 -48.01
N THR A 523 -16.74 -9.37 -49.17
CA THR A 523 -16.53 -8.69 -50.46
C THR A 523 -17.69 -7.75 -50.79
N ILE A 524 -17.38 -6.48 -51.05
CA ILE A 524 -18.35 -5.47 -51.49
C ILE A 524 -18.37 -5.38 -53.02
N THR A 525 -19.57 -5.30 -53.61
CA THR A 525 -19.75 -5.05 -55.05
C THR A 525 -20.43 -3.69 -55.25
N PRO A 526 -19.73 -2.68 -55.80
CA PRO A 526 -20.30 -1.36 -56.02
C PRO A 526 -21.47 -1.36 -57.02
N VAL A 527 -22.54 -0.63 -56.70
CA VAL A 527 -23.73 -0.53 -57.58
C VAL A 527 -23.42 0.20 -58.88
N ALA A 528 -24.19 -0.05 -59.94
CA ALA A 528 -23.98 0.59 -61.23
C ALA A 528 -24.17 2.12 -61.17
N ALA A 529 -23.43 2.85 -62.02
CA ALA A 529 -23.72 4.26 -62.28
C ALA A 529 -25.11 4.42 -62.91
N THR A 530 -25.69 5.61 -62.83
CA THR A 530 -26.95 5.92 -63.53
C THR A 530 -26.77 7.10 -64.49
N PHE A 531 -27.79 7.42 -65.28
CA PHE A 531 -27.73 8.46 -66.31
C PHE A 531 -28.81 9.51 -66.08
N GLU A 532 -28.46 10.77 -66.25
CA GLU A 532 -29.40 11.89 -66.14
C GLU A 532 -30.11 12.19 -67.46
N HIS A 533 -31.26 12.89 -67.32
CA HIS A 533 -31.99 13.49 -68.44
C HIS A 533 -32.45 12.52 -69.54
N LEU A 534 -32.59 11.23 -69.22
CA LEU A 534 -33.05 10.22 -70.17
C LEU A 534 -34.45 10.54 -70.71
N VAL A 535 -34.64 10.27 -72.00
CA VAL A 535 -35.95 10.33 -72.67
C VAL A 535 -36.32 8.90 -73.07
N ASN A 536 -37.39 8.37 -72.47
CA ASN A 536 -37.82 6.97 -72.66
C ASN A 536 -36.68 5.94 -72.43
N GLY A 537 -35.83 6.19 -71.43
CA GLY A 537 -34.70 5.30 -71.09
C GLY A 537 -33.47 5.42 -71.99
N ARG A 538 -33.42 6.43 -72.88
CA ARG A 538 -32.32 6.65 -73.84
C ARG A 538 -31.70 8.02 -73.66
N VAL A 539 -30.41 8.14 -73.96
CA VAL A 539 -29.77 9.44 -74.13
C VAL A 539 -30.11 9.93 -75.53
N THR A 540 -30.80 11.07 -75.60
CA THR A 540 -31.25 11.68 -76.85
C THR A 540 -30.66 13.06 -77.05
N CYS A 541 -30.92 13.69 -78.20
CA CYS A 541 -30.53 15.08 -78.41
C CYS A 541 -31.09 16.02 -77.32
N THR A 542 -32.33 15.79 -76.87
CA THR A 542 -32.94 16.52 -75.75
C THR A 542 -32.20 16.31 -74.43
N SER A 543 -31.65 15.10 -74.21
CA SER A 543 -30.84 14.79 -73.03
C SER A 543 -29.56 15.62 -73.01
N ILE A 544 -28.89 15.70 -74.16
CA ILE A 544 -27.66 16.50 -74.34
C ILE A 544 -27.93 18.00 -74.19
N GLN A 545 -29.01 18.53 -74.79
CA GLN A 545 -29.37 19.94 -74.68
C GLN A 545 -29.62 20.38 -73.23
N ARG A 546 -30.18 19.51 -72.39
CA ARG A 546 -30.41 19.81 -70.97
C ARG A 546 -29.12 19.98 -70.16
N SER A 547 -28.02 19.41 -70.63
CA SER A 547 -26.70 19.56 -70.01
C SER A 547 -25.91 20.79 -70.50
N ASN A 548 -26.40 21.49 -71.53
CA ASN A 548 -25.62 22.52 -72.26
C ASN A 548 -25.34 23.78 -71.43
N ASP A 549 -26.13 24.07 -70.39
CA ASP A 549 -25.96 25.26 -69.54
C ASP A 549 -24.69 25.20 -68.65
N HIS A 550 -23.96 24.07 -68.65
CA HIS A 550 -22.70 23.91 -67.95
C HIS A 550 -21.53 24.58 -68.71
N ALA A 551 -20.53 25.10 -67.97
CA ALA A 551 -19.39 25.82 -68.57
C ALA A 551 -18.55 24.97 -69.55
N ASP A 552 -18.54 23.66 -69.36
CA ASP A 552 -17.82 22.69 -70.20
C ASP A 552 -18.62 22.25 -71.44
N GLY A 553 -19.84 22.76 -71.62
CA GLY A 553 -20.71 22.45 -72.75
C GLY A 553 -21.48 21.14 -72.63
N PRO A 554 -22.10 20.70 -73.74
CA PRO A 554 -23.06 19.60 -73.75
C PRO A 554 -22.38 18.24 -73.57
N ALA A 555 -22.97 17.39 -72.74
CA ALA A 555 -22.40 16.10 -72.33
C ALA A 555 -23.49 15.06 -72.03
N VAL A 556 -23.10 13.78 -72.00
CA VAL A 556 -23.87 12.78 -71.26
C VAL A 556 -23.49 12.90 -69.79
N GLU A 557 -24.48 13.08 -68.93
CA GLU A 557 -24.29 13.18 -67.48
C GLU A 557 -24.50 11.80 -66.85
N VAL A 558 -23.40 11.23 -66.35
CA VAL A 558 -23.37 9.95 -65.65
C VAL A 558 -23.29 10.21 -64.15
N LEU A 559 -24.24 9.70 -63.38
CA LEU A 559 -24.26 9.82 -61.92
C LEU A 559 -23.50 8.66 -61.29
N ILE A 560 -22.37 8.98 -60.66
CA ILE A 560 -21.68 8.08 -59.74
C ILE A 560 -22.42 8.15 -58.39
N PRO A 561 -22.85 7.01 -57.82
CA PRO A 561 -23.64 6.96 -56.59
C PRO A 561 -22.82 7.38 -55.36
N ASP A 562 -23.47 7.48 -54.20
CA ASP A 562 -22.78 7.63 -52.92
C ASP A 562 -21.86 6.42 -52.67
N LEU A 563 -20.56 6.68 -52.55
CA LEU A 563 -19.52 5.68 -52.37
C LEU A 563 -19.08 5.54 -50.91
N THR A 564 -19.70 6.27 -49.98
CA THR A 564 -19.34 6.30 -48.55
C THR A 564 -19.39 4.89 -47.94
N GLU A 565 -20.39 4.10 -48.31
CA GLU A 565 -20.54 2.72 -47.82
C GLU A 565 -19.39 1.79 -48.25
N TYR A 566 -18.67 2.08 -49.33
CA TYR A 566 -17.53 1.27 -49.76
C TYR A 566 -16.22 1.70 -49.10
N TYR A 567 -16.11 2.99 -48.77
CA TYR A 567 -14.94 3.57 -48.13
C TYR A 567 -14.67 2.98 -46.74
N GLN A 568 -15.71 2.60 -46.00
CA GLN A 568 -15.58 1.98 -44.67
C GLN A 568 -14.89 0.60 -44.71
N PHE A 569 -14.97 -0.12 -45.83
CA PHE A 569 -14.38 -1.45 -45.99
C PHE A 569 -12.94 -1.39 -46.52
N SER A 570 -12.64 -0.43 -47.41
CA SER A 570 -11.28 -0.14 -47.83
C SER A 570 -11.15 1.32 -48.30
N PRO A 571 -10.36 2.17 -47.62
CA PRO A 571 -10.18 3.54 -48.05
C PRO A 571 -9.57 3.64 -49.45
N PHE A 572 -10.09 4.55 -50.26
CA PHE A 572 -9.56 4.90 -51.59
C PHE A 572 -9.62 6.41 -51.80
N THR A 573 -8.68 6.93 -52.57
CA THR A 573 -8.60 8.37 -52.90
C THR A 573 -8.92 8.67 -54.36
N GLN A 574 -9.16 7.62 -55.16
CA GLN A 574 -9.49 7.74 -56.59
C GLN A 574 -10.31 6.53 -57.06
N ILE A 575 -11.06 6.74 -58.14
CA ILE A 575 -11.70 5.68 -58.93
C ILE A 575 -11.16 5.71 -60.35
N GLN A 576 -11.21 4.59 -61.07
CA GLN A 576 -10.99 4.55 -62.52
C GLN A 576 -12.34 4.47 -63.22
N ALA A 577 -12.69 5.47 -64.01
CA ALA A 577 -13.96 5.55 -64.73
C ALA A 577 -13.75 5.24 -66.21
N LYS A 578 -14.48 4.23 -66.71
CA LYS A 578 -14.44 3.78 -68.09
C LYS A 578 -15.81 3.99 -68.75
N TRP A 579 -15.81 4.66 -69.90
CA TRP A 579 -16.94 4.83 -70.82
C TRP A 579 -16.55 4.30 -72.18
N TRP A 580 -17.38 3.47 -72.79
CA TRP A 580 -17.14 2.96 -74.14
C TRP A 580 -18.45 2.75 -74.88
N VAL A 581 -18.38 2.78 -76.21
CA VAL A 581 -19.55 2.77 -77.08
C VAL A 581 -19.43 1.64 -78.10
N TYR A 582 -20.47 0.83 -78.23
CA TYR A 582 -20.65 -0.15 -79.30
C TYR A 582 -21.52 0.41 -80.42
N ARG A 583 -21.19 0.06 -81.66
CA ARG A 583 -22.04 0.36 -82.82
C ARG A 583 -23.35 -0.45 -82.76
N GLY A 584 -24.45 0.16 -83.22
CA GLY A 584 -25.75 -0.49 -83.36
C GLY A 584 -26.62 -0.47 -82.10
N GLU A 585 -27.94 -0.54 -82.30
CA GLU A 585 -28.96 -0.41 -81.26
C GLU A 585 -29.11 -1.63 -80.33
N SER A 586 -28.57 -2.80 -80.68
CA SER A 586 -28.79 -4.06 -79.96
C SER A 586 -27.60 -5.03 -80.02
N ASP A 587 -27.54 -5.96 -79.06
CA ASP A 587 -26.44 -6.94 -78.87
C ASP A 587 -26.22 -7.87 -80.07
N ASP A 588 -27.25 -8.16 -80.87
CA ASP A 588 -27.14 -8.97 -82.08
C ASP A 588 -26.39 -8.27 -83.24
N LEU A 589 -26.13 -6.96 -83.11
CA LEU A 589 -25.36 -6.17 -84.08
C LEU A 589 -23.85 -6.15 -83.78
N GLY A 590 -23.40 -6.89 -82.76
CA GLY A 590 -21.98 -7.05 -82.41
C GLY A 590 -21.54 -6.17 -81.23
N PHE A 591 -20.26 -6.30 -80.86
CA PHE A 591 -19.63 -5.61 -79.73
C PHE A 591 -18.34 -4.89 -80.16
N ASP A 592 -18.33 -4.38 -81.39
CA ASP A 592 -17.20 -3.60 -81.90
C ASP A 592 -17.20 -2.23 -81.22
N GLU A 593 -16.22 -2.01 -80.32
CA GLU A 593 -16.00 -0.75 -79.62
C GLU A 593 -15.56 0.35 -80.59
N ILE A 594 -16.07 1.56 -80.38
CA ILE A 594 -15.62 2.76 -81.09
C ILE A 594 -14.49 3.40 -80.27
N ASP A 595 -13.27 2.92 -80.44
CA ASP A 595 -12.09 3.35 -79.68
C ASP A 595 -11.92 4.88 -79.59
N ALA A 596 -12.29 5.60 -80.65
CA ALA A 596 -12.15 7.06 -80.75
C ALA A 596 -12.98 7.83 -79.71
N VAL A 597 -14.06 7.24 -79.18
CA VAL A 597 -14.95 7.88 -78.20
C VAL A 597 -14.83 7.27 -76.80
N THR A 598 -14.04 6.21 -76.64
CA THR A 598 -13.78 5.56 -75.35
C THR A 598 -13.03 6.51 -74.41
N LEU A 599 -13.48 6.60 -73.16
CA LEU A 599 -12.77 7.25 -72.06
C LEU A 599 -12.41 6.20 -71.02
N ASP A 600 -11.17 6.25 -70.56
CA ASP A 600 -10.72 5.44 -69.42
C ASP A 600 -9.76 6.30 -68.60
N ILE A 601 -10.30 6.96 -67.56
CA ILE A 601 -9.58 8.00 -66.82
C ILE A 601 -9.65 7.76 -65.30
N PRO A 602 -8.58 8.10 -64.56
CA PRO A 602 -8.65 8.19 -63.11
C PRO A 602 -9.40 9.47 -62.71
N ILE A 603 -10.30 9.37 -61.74
CA ILE A 603 -11.02 10.48 -61.11
C ILE A 603 -10.66 10.49 -59.61
N ALA A 604 -10.08 11.58 -59.12
CA ALA A 604 -9.75 11.74 -57.71
C ALA A 604 -11.02 12.03 -56.89
N ILE A 605 -11.11 11.49 -55.68
CA ILE A 605 -12.18 11.84 -54.72
C ILE A 605 -11.76 13.11 -53.99
N ASP A 606 -12.44 14.21 -54.28
CA ASP A 606 -12.10 15.55 -53.80
C ASP A 606 -13.36 16.43 -53.63
N SER A 607 -13.21 17.75 -53.56
CA SER A 607 -14.34 18.67 -53.41
C SER A 607 -15.23 18.78 -54.65
N GLU A 608 -14.72 18.47 -55.84
CA GLU A 608 -15.47 18.49 -57.09
C GLU A 608 -16.13 17.13 -57.36
N HIS A 609 -15.49 16.04 -56.92
CA HIS A 609 -15.99 14.67 -56.99
C HIS A 609 -16.13 14.10 -55.57
N PRO A 610 -17.11 14.57 -54.78
CA PRO A 610 -17.27 14.14 -53.40
C PRO A 610 -17.63 12.66 -53.31
N ILE A 611 -17.18 12.02 -52.23
CA ILE A 611 -17.44 10.60 -51.97
C ILE A 611 -18.93 10.28 -51.82
N THR A 612 -19.76 11.29 -51.52
CA THR A 612 -21.23 11.18 -51.41
C THR A 612 -21.94 11.07 -52.76
N GLY A 613 -21.20 10.95 -53.86
CA GLY A 613 -21.69 10.84 -55.23
C GLY A 613 -21.52 12.14 -56.02
N PHE A 614 -21.33 12.01 -57.32
CA PHE A 614 -21.04 13.13 -58.22
C PHE A 614 -21.43 12.84 -59.68
N THR A 615 -21.54 13.89 -60.48
CA THR A 615 -21.84 13.78 -61.92
C THR A 615 -20.56 13.76 -62.73
N TRP A 616 -20.28 12.64 -63.40
CA TRP A 616 -19.24 12.54 -64.41
C TRP A 616 -19.79 12.93 -65.78
N ARG A 617 -19.21 13.96 -66.39
CA ARG A 617 -19.64 14.50 -67.68
C ARG A 617 -18.83 13.88 -68.83
N ILE A 618 -19.50 13.22 -69.76
CA ILE A 618 -18.92 12.67 -70.99
C ILE A 618 -19.14 13.66 -72.14
N PRO A 619 -18.11 14.38 -72.63
CA PRO A 619 -18.31 15.46 -73.59
C PRO A 619 -18.89 14.96 -74.92
N TYR A 620 -19.93 15.65 -75.40
CA TYR A 620 -20.67 15.23 -76.59
C TYR A 620 -19.81 15.17 -77.86
N GLU A 621 -19.01 16.21 -78.12
CA GLU A 621 -18.24 16.34 -79.35
C GLU A 621 -17.10 15.33 -79.49
N THR A 622 -16.48 14.92 -78.37
CA THR A 622 -15.26 14.09 -78.40
C THR A 622 -15.50 12.65 -78.00
N ASN A 623 -16.52 12.37 -77.16
CA ASN A 623 -16.69 11.05 -76.53
C ASN A 623 -18.09 10.47 -76.71
N VAL A 624 -18.92 11.12 -77.53
CA VAL A 624 -20.25 10.65 -77.90
C VAL A 624 -20.41 10.61 -79.41
N LEU A 625 -19.87 11.59 -80.16
CA LEU A 625 -19.75 11.52 -81.62
C LEU A 625 -18.43 10.87 -82.05
N PRO A 626 -18.39 10.01 -83.10
CA PRO A 626 -19.41 9.80 -84.13
C PRO A 626 -20.14 8.45 -83.99
N THR A 627 -21.31 8.42 -83.37
CA THR A 627 -22.10 7.17 -83.24
C THR A 627 -22.82 6.73 -84.53
N HIS A 628 -22.84 7.57 -85.58
CA HIS A 628 -23.59 7.30 -86.82
C HIS A 628 -22.74 7.44 -88.10
N GLU A 629 -21.52 6.91 -88.16
CA GLU A 629 -20.74 6.96 -89.41
C GLU A 629 -21.39 6.15 -90.55
N GLY A 630 -22.19 6.81 -91.38
CA GLY A 630 -22.42 6.52 -92.80
C GLY A 630 -23.01 5.15 -93.17
N ASN A 631 -23.45 4.33 -92.22
CA ASN A 631 -24.06 3.03 -92.50
C ASN A 631 -25.50 3.22 -93.00
N SER A 632 -25.84 2.61 -94.13
CA SER A 632 -27.18 2.68 -94.73
C SER A 632 -28.23 1.84 -94.01
N ASP A 633 -27.83 0.96 -93.06
CA ASP A 633 -28.75 0.21 -92.22
C ASP A 633 -29.27 1.08 -91.05
N PRO A 634 -30.59 1.37 -90.97
CA PRO A 634 -31.17 2.23 -89.95
C PRO A 634 -30.93 1.77 -88.50
N ARG A 635 -30.60 0.50 -88.27
CA ARG A 635 -30.31 -0.05 -86.93
C ARG A 635 -28.97 0.43 -86.36
N PHE A 636 -28.15 1.09 -87.18
CA PHE A 636 -26.93 1.80 -86.78
C PHE A 636 -27.15 3.32 -86.63
N ASN A 637 -28.41 3.76 -86.58
CA ASN A 637 -28.76 5.14 -86.24
C ASN A 637 -28.67 5.41 -84.73
N SER A 638 -28.72 4.35 -83.93
CA SER A 638 -28.43 4.39 -82.50
C SER A 638 -27.16 3.60 -82.20
N SER A 639 -26.60 3.82 -81.01
CA SER A 639 -25.47 3.07 -80.46
C SER A 639 -25.76 2.69 -79.01
N ARG A 640 -24.95 1.80 -78.43
CA ARG A 640 -25.03 1.42 -77.02
C ARG A 640 -23.78 1.88 -76.30
N ALA A 641 -23.93 2.52 -75.16
CA ALA A 641 -22.82 2.94 -74.34
C ALA A 641 -22.84 2.22 -72.99
N ASN A 642 -21.65 1.90 -72.51
CA ASN A 642 -21.43 1.29 -71.23
C ASN A 642 -20.58 2.20 -70.35
N VAL A 643 -20.85 2.17 -69.04
CA VAL A 643 -20.03 2.78 -68.00
C VAL A 643 -19.67 1.75 -66.96
N GLN A 644 -18.43 1.78 -66.50
CA GLN A 644 -18.00 1.13 -65.27
C GLN A 644 -17.04 2.04 -64.52
N TYR A 645 -17.21 2.13 -63.20
CA TYR A 645 -16.21 2.75 -62.34
C TYR A 645 -15.56 1.68 -61.46
N THR A 646 -14.26 1.80 -61.20
CA THR A 646 -13.49 0.84 -60.42
C THR A 646 -12.86 1.55 -59.23
N LEU A 647 -13.19 1.09 -58.02
CA LEU A 647 -12.59 1.61 -56.79
C LEU A 647 -11.12 1.15 -56.72
N LYS A 648 -10.19 2.10 -56.59
CA LYS A 648 -8.76 1.82 -56.48
C LYS A 648 -8.37 1.74 -55.01
N THR A 649 -8.53 0.56 -54.42
CA THR A 649 -8.26 0.33 -53.00
C THR A 649 -6.86 -0.25 -52.79
N ALA A 650 -6.32 -0.17 -51.56
CA ALA A 650 -5.05 -0.80 -51.21
C ALA A 650 -5.10 -2.34 -51.27
N LYS A 651 -6.31 -2.93 -51.16
CA LYS A 651 -6.55 -4.38 -51.19
C LYS A 651 -6.79 -4.93 -52.60
N GLY A 652 -6.90 -4.06 -53.61
CA GLY A 652 -7.18 -4.45 -54.99
C GLY A 652 -8.21 -3.54 -55.65
N ASP A 653 -8.39 -3.76 -56.95
CA ASP A 653 -9.34 -3.02 -57.78
C ASP A 653 -10.73 -3.65 -57.69
N ILE A 654 -11.75 -2.86 -57.33
CA ILE A 654 -13.13 -3.35 -57.17
C ILE A 654 -14.02 -2.67 -58.22
N PRO A 655 -14.39 -3.36 -59.32
CA PRO A 655 -15.23 -2.80 -60.37
C PRO A 655 -16.70 -2.74 -59.95
N SER A 656 -17.40 -1.68 -60.36
CA SER A 656 -18.85 -1.58 -60.25
C SER A 656 -19.55 -2.53 -61.22
N ILE A 657 -20.84 -2.77 -60.97
CA ILE A 657 -21.73 -3.31 -62.01
C ILE A 657 -21.71 -2.35 -63.22
N GLU A 658 -21.68 -2.90 -64.44
CA GLU A 658 -21.73 -2.10 -65.67
C GLU A 658 -23.09 -1.43 -65.84
N ALA A 659 -23.10 -0.11 -66.02
CA ALA A 659 -24.28 0.63 -66.44
C ALA A 659 -24.34 0.68 -67.96
N LYS A 660 -25.53 0.49 -68.54
CA LYS A 660 -25.75 0.46 -69.99
C LYS A 660 -26.82 1.44 -70.40
N VAL A 661 -26.64 2.13 -71.52
CA VAL A 661 -27.61 3.05 -72.08
C VAL A 661 -27.59 3.08 -73.60
N GLU A 662 -28.74 3.31 -74.21
CA GLU A 662 -28.81 3.52 -75.66
C GLU A 662 -28.66 5.01 -75.99
N LEU A 663 -27.85 5.29 -77.00
CA LEU A 663 -27.57 6.60 -77.56
C LEU A 663 -28.36 6.78 -78.85
N SER A 664 -29.30 7.74 -78.88
CA SER A 664 -30.14 8.00 -80.04
C SER A 664 -30.26 9.49 -80.34
N PHE A 665 -29.38 9.99 -81.22
CA PHE A 665 -29.23 11.41 -81.52
C PHE A 665 -29.88 11.86 -82.82
N MET A 666 -30.72 11.04 -83.45
CA MET A 666 -31.44 11.44 -84.67
C MET A 666 -32.86 11.91 -84.34
N PRO A 667 -33.09 13.22 -84.13
CA PRO A 667 -34.43 13.76 -84.18
C PRO A 667 -35.00 13.64 -85.61
N PRO A 668 -36.33 13.79 -85.80
CA PRO A 668 -36.94 13.80 -87.14
C PRO A 668 -36.36 14.83 -88.12
N SER A 669 -35.67 15.87 -87.61
CA SER A 669 -34.95 16.88 -88.38
C SER A 669 -33.60 16.42 -88.96
N GLY A 670 -33.12 15.23 -88.60
CA GLY A 670 -31.97 14.55 -89.20
C GLY A 670 -30.60 14.86 -88.58
N VAL A 671 -30.46 15.91 -87.75
CA VAL A 671 -29.21 16.25 -87.05
C VAL A 671 -29.53 16.73 -85.63
N CYS A 672 -28.80 16.22 -84.64
CA CYS A 672 -28.87 16.77 -83.28
C CYS A 672 -28.12 18.10 -83.21
N ASP A 673 -28.80 19.13 -82.73
CA ASP A 673 -28.15 20.38 -82.32
C ASP A 673 -27.96 20.36 -80.79
N PRO A 674 -26.75 20.09 -80.30
CA PRO A 674 -26.50 19.98 -78.86
C PRO A 674 -26.56 21.33 -78.13
N GLN A 675 -26.50 22.46 -78.85
CA GLN A 675 -26.53 23.81 -78.28
C GLN A 675 -27.94 24.37 -78.10
N GLY A 676 -28.96 23.69 -78.63
CA GLY A 676 -30.35 24.09 -78.51
C GLY A 676 -30.68 25.37 -79.32
N GLY A 677 -30.83 25.24 -80.63
CA GLY A 677 -31.45 26.25 -81.47
C GLY A 677 -32.97 26.22 -81.37
N GLY A 678 -33.58 27.33 -80.96
CA GLY A 678 -35.04 27.50 -80.93
C GLY A 678 -35.69 27.24 -82.29
N ILE A 679 -36.80 26.51 -82.27
CA ILE A 679 -37.87 26.68 -83.26
C ILE A 679 -38.88 27.67 -82.69
#